data_AF-A0AAV5VZ15-F1
#
_entry.id   AF-A0AAV5VZ15-F1
#
_cell.length_a   1.000
_cell.length_b   1.000
_cell.length_c   1.000
_cell.angle_alpha   90.00
_cell.angle_beta   90.00
_cell.angle_gamma   90.00
#
_symmetry.space_group_name_H-M   'P 1'
#
loop_
_entity.id
_entity.type
_entity.pdbx_description
1 polymer ?
#
loop_
_entity_poly.entity_id
_entity_poly.type
_entity_poly.pdbx_seq_one_letter_code
_entity_poly.pdbx_strand_id
1 'polypeptide(L)'
;MVNIQLLVVISTTLLHVTTGHLAKGIRFGRAATSKKERLWPHGVIPYAIAANFTGEHTNLFKKAMRHWEERTCISFVPRKETDKHYILFTIDKCGCCSYVGRRGDGPQAISIGKNCDKFGIVVHELGHVVGFWHEHTRPDRDDFVDIFYPSIQAGQDYNFERAKPEDVDSLGEAYDFNSIMHYARDTFSRGLFHDTMLPRTSLGFKGEIGQRIQLSEGDIRQTIKMYNCAPCGGSLFSPSGHLTANGTQCTWRIIAPEGHTVFLNLSDAILSASCSSSFSGDSIIVRDGHSSLSPILHSLCGGDASSRVLVSSTNRLWVHATFSRPPLSLSIGSFDVVCGGPLYSSSGIIQSPLYPDAYPPNADCLWSIRVPEGKQVAIKVLFFHLEAHKECIYDRVVIYEGSSEGGVPIDILCGQTPQGTHVVSKRSNQVTLRFISDSSVQKSGFELEFVEEVDECSLPDPPCHHKCTNTLGSFECDCDIGYSLRPDGRSCEGTCGGFLMTSAGEITSPNFPDNYPGSKKCVWEIESSLGSQIFVNVTHLNIEGMKSECSYDYLRIGDKEKMCGEHDSPILLTSKDHRLRIEFSSDSSVERSGFSLTFVSDVDECAEENGGCEHECTNRLGGRECSCHSGFVLSSDGMNCKEGGCFYQINTPHGEFTSPNYPEEYPRGANCTWHFVTTPGHRLQMKFHSFNLEEHLQCKYDAISLQDGPEAARASLGTFCGSLTPPSVLSSSNQLILHFFSDTSVSRRGFHAEYESVCGGQLVADRTPAFIYSHASYSDVRYTQGRECKWRLISTSPSLGVRIHFESFHLEADANCQYDSLRVYDGEEEDEDALVGTYCGEAIPSDLTSTGRSLTLILRTDDTVEERGFVLEYSESSQSNREKGGGTTKKPNHVKFHEIFIHSLRR
;
A
#
# COMPACT_ATOMS: atom_id res chain seq x y z
N MET A 1 16.82 -2.92 71.22
CA MET A 1 17.73 -3.92 71.81
C MET A 1 16.88 -5.04 72.42
N VAL A 2 17.22 -6.29 72.05
CA VAL A 2 16.83 -7.57 72.68
C VAL A 2 15.35 -8.00 72.49
N ASN A 3 15.00 -8.87 71.55
CA ASN A 3 15.22 -10.33 71.41
C ASN A 3 14.23 -11.17 72.26
N ILE A 4 13.36 -11.96 71.62
CA ILE A 4 12.61 -13.06 72.24
C ILE A 4 12.64 -14.26 71.29
N GLN A 5 13.26 -15.34 71.77
CA GLN A 5 13.16 -16.70 71.26
C GLN A 5 12.27 -17.50 72.22
N LEU A 6 11.39 -18.36 71.71
CA LEU A 6 10.95 -19.54 72.46
C LEU A 6 10.72 -20.72 71.49
N LEU A 7 11.47 -21.78 71.73
CA LEU A 7 11.33 -23.12 71.17
C LEU A 7 10.48 -23.99 72.12
N VAL A 8 9.61 -24.85 71.59
CA VAL A 8 9.13 -26.05 72.32
C VAL A 8 9.07 -27.25 71.37
N VAL A 9 9.57 -28.38 71.89
CA VAL A 9 9.83 -29.69 71.29
C VAL A 9 8.62 -30.63 71.43
N ILE A 10 8.50 -31.55 70.47
CA ILE A 10 7.49 -32.60 70.27
C ILE A 10 7.93 -33.92 70.93
N SER A 11 7.01 -34.71 71.55
CA SER A 11 6.86 -36.18 71.30
C SER A 11 5.73 -36.91 72.08
N THR A 12 4.94 -37.71 71.33
CA THR A 12 4.27 -39.03 71.61
C THR A 12 3.24 -39.20 72.76
N THR A 13 2.04 -39.79 72.58
CA THR A 13 1.74 -41.20 72.19
C THR A 13 0.23 -41.48 71.87
N LEU A 14 0.03 -42.41 70.90
CA LEU A 14 -1.04 -43.40 70.56
C LEU A 14 -2.51 -43.38 71.08
N LEU A 15 -3.44 -43.73 70.16
CA LEU A 15 -4.56 -44.68 70.39
C LEU A 15 -5.06 -45.33 69.07
N HIS A 16 -5.51 -46.59 69.18
CA HIS A 16 -5.86 -47.60 68.16
C HIS A 16 -7.00 -47.26 67.17
N VAL A 17 -6.93 -47.80 65.94
CA VAL A 17 -8.08 -48.31 65.16
C VAL A 17 -7.72 -49.60 64.41
N THR A 18 -8.67 -50.52 64.37
CA THR A 18 -8.68 -51.93 63.98
C THR A 18 -8.52 -52.21 62.48
N THR A 19 -8.01 -53.42 62.19
CA THR A 19 -7.79 -54.01 60.86
C THR A 19 -9.09 -54.38 60.13
N GLY A 20 -9.18 -53.98 58.86
CA GLY A 20 -10.06 -54.57 57.85
C GLY A 20 -9.27 -54.83 56.57
N HIS A 21 -9.05 -56.11 56.24
CA HIS A 21 -8.53 -56.53 54.94
C HIS A 21 -9.57 -56.27 53.84
N LEU A 22 -9.20 -55.52 52.80
CA LEU A 22 -9.81 -55.63 51.47
C LEU A 22 -8.78 -55.21 50.40
N ALA A 23 -8.45 -56.22 49.59
CA ALA A 23 -7.90 -56.22 48.24
C ALA A 23 -7.00 -55.06 47.76
N LYS A 24 -5.74 -55.42 47.46
CA LYS A 24 -4.89 -54.77 46.45
C LYS A 24 -5.65 -54.70 45.11
N GLY A 25 -6.24 -53.55 44.81
CA GLY A 25 -6.57 -53.12 43.46
C GLY A 25 -5.53 -52.09 43.03
N ILE A 26 -4.79 -52.38 41.96
CA ILE A 26 -3.81 -51.48 41.37
C ILE A 26 -4.54 -50.20 40.93
N ARG A 27 -4.22 -49.07 41.55
CA ARG A 27 -4.76 -47.74 41.19
C ARG A 27 -4.12 -47.28 39.89
N PHE A 28 -4.77 -47.56 38.77
CA PHE A 28 -4.53 -46.86 37.51
C PHE A 28 -5.44 -45.63 37.48
N GLY A 29 -4.87 -44.43 37.43
CA GLY A 29 -5.68 -43.20 37.34
C GLY A 29 -4.91 -41.92 37.10
N ARG A 30 -4.76 -41.47 35.83
CA ARG A 30 -4.63 -40.09 35.26
C ARG A 30 -4.32 -40.16 33.75
N ALA A 31 -4.53 -39.08 33.00
CA ALA A 31 -4.69 -39.03 31.54
C ALA A 31 -3.41 -38.96 30.65
N ALA A 32 -2.20 -39.32 31.11
CA ALA A 32 -1.02 -39.31 30.22
C ALA A 32 -0.98 -40.58 29.36
N THR A 33 -0.28 -40.57 28.23
CA THR A 33 -0.15 -41.79 27.43
C THR A 33 0.71 -42.85 28.14
N SER A 34 0.22 -44.09 28.17
CA SER A 34 0.96 -45.26 28.66
C SER A 34 2.01 -45.80 27.67
N LYS A 35 1.91 -45.38 26.40
CA LYS A 35 2.71 -45.89 25.27
C LYS A 35 4.00 -45.10 25.14
N LYS A 36 5.14 -45.71 25.46
CA LYS A 36 6.46 -45.06 25.41
C LYS A 36 6.85 -44.61 24.00
N GLU A 37 6.38 -45.30 22.97
CA GLU A 37 6.59 -44.94 21.56
C GLU A 37 5.94 -43.61 21.16
N ARG A 38 4.93 -43.16 21.91
CA ARG A 38 4.27 -41.86 21.73
C ARG A 38 4.99 -40.71 22.43
N LEU A 39 6.05 -40.98 23.18
CA LEU A 39 6.84 -39.91 23.79
C LEU A 39 7.81 -39.33 22.76
N TRP A 40 7.99 -38.03 22.82
CA TRP A 40 9.02 -37.36 22.03
C TRP A 40 10.41 -37.70 22.57
N PRO A 41 11.34 -38.20 21.72
CA PRO A 41 12.69 -38.54 22.17
C PRO A 41 13.36 -37.34 22.87
N HIS A 42 13.88 -37.57 24.08
CA HIS A 42 14.51 -36.54 24.91
C HIS A 42 13.64 -35.32 25.23
N GLY A 43 12.32 -35.42 25.07
CA GLY A 43 11.39 -34.29 25.28
C GLY A 43 11.55 -33.17 24.24
N VAL A 44 12.17 -33.44 23.09
CA VAL A 44 12.38 -32.46 22.02
C VAL A 44 11.29 -32.60 20.96
N ILE A 45 10.58 -31.52 20.69
CA ILE A 45 9.45 -31.47 19.77
C ILE A 45 9.78 -30.48 18.64
N PRO A 46 10.22 -30.98 17.47
CA PRO A 46 10.42 -30.14 16.31
C PRO A 46 9.07 -29.62 15.79
N TYR A 47 9.00 -28.35 15.38
CA TYR A 47 7.78 -27.74 14.88
C TYR A 47 7.99 -26.97 13.57
N ALA A 48 6.92 -26.90 12.79
CA ALA A 48 6.77 -26.02 11.63
C ALA A 48 5.40 -25.34 11.71
N ILE A 49 5.29 -24.14 11.14
CA ILE A 49 4.05 -23.38 11.07
C ILE A 49 3.72 -23.19 9.59
N ALA A 50 2.51 -23.54 9.19
CA ALA A 50 2.07 -23.38 7.81
C ALA A 50 1.97 -21.88 7.44
N ALA A 51 2.25 -21.57 6.18
CA ALA A 51 2.32 -20.19 5.67
C ALA A 51 0.98 -19.43 5.70
N ASN A 52 -0.14 -20.12 5.93
CA ASN A 52 -1.47 -19.53 6.05
C ASN A 52 -1.73 -18.83 7.40
N PHE A 53 -0.81 -18.92 8.35
CA PHE A 53 -0.90 -18.22 9.63
C PHE A 53 -0.17 -16.88 9.60
N THR A 54 -0.77 -15.87 10.21
CA THR A 54 -0.17 -14.54 10.34
C THR A 54 0.96 -14.52 11.39
N GLY A 55 1.78 -13.46 11.37
CA GLY A 55 2.81 -13.22 12.39
C GLY A 55 2.26 -13.21 13.82
N GLU A 56 1.06 -12.66 14.03
CA GLU A 56 0.39 -12.65 15.35
C GLU A 56 0.04 -14.07 15.82
N HIS A 57 -0.44 -14.95 14.93
CA HIS A 57 -0.65 -16.36 15.26
C HIS A 57 0.67 -17.06 15.61
N THR A 58 1.72 -16.79 14.84
CA THR A 58 3.06 -17.34 15.11
C THR A 58 3.59 -16.92 16.48
N ASN A 59 3.44 -15.64 16.82
CA ASN A 59 3.75 -15.10 18.14
C ASN A 59 2.97 -15.82 19.25
N LEU A 60 1.66 -16.02 19.06
CA LEU A 60 0.80 -16.76 19.99
C LEU A 60 1.26 -18.21 20.19
N PHE A 61 1.57 -18.92 19.11
CA PHE A 61 2.02 -20.32 19.18
C PHE A 61 3.36 -20.42 19.92
N LYS A 62 4.28 -19.49 19.66
CA LYS A 62 5.56 -19.40 20.38
C LYS A 62 5.36 -19.10 21.86
N LYS A 63 4.41 -18.23 22.24
CA LYS A 63 4.05 -17.99 23.65
C LYS A 63 3.53 -19.26 24.32
N ALA A 64 2.64 -19.99 23.64
CA ALA A 64 2.09 -21.25 24.17
C ALA A 64 3.18 -22.33 24.32
N MET A 65 4.11 -22.43 23.37
CA MET A 65 5.27 -23.33 23.47
C MET A 65 6.21 -22.92 24.62
N ARG A 66 6.51 -21.61 24.75
CA ARG A 66 7.31 -21.08 25.87
C ARG A 66 6.68 -21.42 27.22
N HIS A 67 5.37 -21.29 27.34
CA HIS A 67 4.62 -21.61 28.55
C HIS A 67 4.84 -23.06 29.03
N TRP A 68 4.96 -24.00 28.09
CA TRP A 68 5.35 -25.39 28.36
C TRP A 68 6.85 -25.53 28.69
N GLU A 69 7.75 -24.87 27.94
CA GLU A 69 9.21 -24.94 28.17
C GLU A 69 9.63 -24.36 29.54
N GLU A 70 8.95 -23.33 30.03
CA GLU A 70 9.21 -22.68 31.34
C GLU A 70 8.92 -23.58 32.54
N ARG A 71 7.90 -24.43 32.41
CA ARG A 71 7.37 -25.21 33.54
C ARG A 71 7.79 -26.68 33.49
N THR A 72 8.27 -27.17 32.36
CA THR A 72 8.56 -28.60 32.14
C THR A 72 9.92 -28.82 31.48
N CYS A 73 10.34 -30.08 31.32
CA CYS A 73 11.54 -30.40 30.53
C CYS A 73 11.33 -30.56 29.01
N ILE A 74 10.15 -30.23 28.51
CA ILE A 74 9.90 -30.20 27.07
C ILE A 74 10.65 -29.05 26.43
N SER A 75 11.14 -29.27 25.21
CA SER A 75 11.71 -28.23 24.38
C SER A 75 11.10 -28.24 22.98
N PHE A 76 10.67 -27.07 22.52
CA PHE A 76 10.16 -26.87 21.18
C PHE A 76 11.25 -26.23 20.32
N VAL A 77 11.54 -26.84 19.17
CA VAL A 77 12.63 -26.38 18.30
C VAL A 77 12.13 -26.22 16.87
N PRO A 78 12.57 -25.18 16.12
CA PRO A 78 12.30 -25.09 14.70
C PRO A 78 12.76 -26.37 13.98
N ARG A 79 11.91 -26.88 13.10
CA ARG A 79 12.20 -28.09 12.31
C ARG A 79 13.44 -27.89 11.44
N LYS A 80 14.33 -28.89 11.45
CA LYS A 80 15.40 -29.06 10.46
C LYS A 80 14.99 -30.07 9.40
N GLU A 81 15.65 -30.06 8.23
CA GLU A 81 15.39 -31.04 7.17
C GLU A 81 15.61 -32.50 7.63
N THR A 82 16.51 -32.71 8.59
CA THR A 82 16.78 -34.03 9.17
C THR A 82 15.66 -34.54 10.09
N ASP A 83 14.76 -33.67 10.53
CA ASP A 83 13.67 -34.04 11.44
C ASP A 83 12.52 -34.70 10.67
N LYS A 84 12.49 -36.04 10.74
CA LYS A 84 11.44 -36.85 10.12
C LYS A 84 10.09 -36.76 10.83
N HIS A 85 10.08 -36.45 12.12
CA HIS A 85 8.87 -36.36 12.94
C HIS A 85 8.82 -35.00 13.59
N TYR A 86 7.72 -34.28 13.35
CA TYR A 86 7.55 -32.91 13.81
C TYR A 86 6.06 -32.57 13.85
N ILE A 87 5.71 -31.54 14.60
CA ILE A 87 4.36 -30.98 14.58
C ILE A 87 4.24 -29.90 13.51
N LEU A 88 3.12 -29.86 12.81
CA LEU A 88 2.80 -28.83 11.83
C LEU A 88 1.54 -28.09 12.29
N PHE A 89 1.70 -26.83 12.68
CA PHE A 89 0.55 -25.95 12.87
C PHE A 89 -0.13 -25.73 11.52
N THR A 90 -1.40 -26.11 11.43
CA THR A 90 -2.22 -26.03 10.21
C THR A 90 -3.69 -25.76 10.54
N ILE A 91 -4.53 -25.66 9.51
CA ILE A 91 -5.99 -25.53 9.64
C ILE A 91 -6.62 -26.75 8.98
N ASP A 92 -7.30 -27.58 9.78
CA ASP A 92 -7.99 -28.79 9.33
C ASP A 92 -9.49 -28.74 9.66
N LYS A 93 -10.28 -29.60 9.01
CA LYS A 93 -11.74 -29.69 9.13
C LYS A 93 -12.21 -30.09 10.53
N CYS A 94 -11.33 -30.65 11.36
CA CYS A 94 -11.63 -31.02 12.75
C CYS A 94 -11.79 -29.81 13.69
N GLY A 95 -11.46 -28.58 13.25
CA GLY A 95 -11.49 -27.40 14.10
C GLY A 95 -10.25 -27.27 14.97
N CYS A 96 -10.39 -27.26 16.29
CA CYS A 96 -9.27 -27.34 17.23
C CYS A 96 -9.02 -28.82 17.54
N CYS A 97 -7.94 -29.39 16.99
CA CYS A 97 -7.62 -30.77 17.27
C CYS A 97 -6.12 -31.07 17.13
N SER A 98 -5.67 -32.08 17.87
CA SER A 98 -4.28 -32.50 17.89
C SER A 98 -4.17 -33.99 18.22
N TYR A 99 -3.08 -34.61 17.80
CA TYR A 99 -2.79 -36.01 18.11
C TYR A 99 -2.15 -36.16 19.48
N VAL A 100 -2.50 -37.25 20.19
CA VAL A 100 -1.91 -37.56 21.50
C VAL A 100 -0.52 -38.17 21.33
N GLY A 101 0.50 -37.41 21.70
CA GLY A 101 1.91 -37.78 21.60
C GLY A 101 2.44 -37.80 20.18
N ARG A 102 3.69 -38.27 20.04
CA ARG A 102 4.37 -38.50 18.76
C ARG A 102 3.74 -39.69 18.01
N ARG A 103 3.36 -39.49 16.75
CA ARG A 103 2.81 -40.57 15.91
C ARG A 103 3.87 -41.51 15.32
N GLY A 104 5.06 -40.98 15.02
CA GLY A 104 6.19 -41.76 14.52
C GLY A 104 6.14 -42.12 13.04
N ASP A 105 5.15 -41.63 12.28
CA ASP A 105 4.96 -41.90 10.84
C ASP A 105 5.21 -40.67 9.94
N GLY A 106 5.65 -39.54 10.51
CA GLY A 106 6.03 -38.36 9.74
C GLY A 106 5.59 -37.06 10.41
N PRO A 107 5.22 -36.02 9.64
CA PRO A 107 4.56 -34.84 10.20
C PRO A 107 3.21 -35.18 10.82
N GLN A 108 2.90 -34.56 11.95
CA GLN A 108 1.57 -34.61 12.54
C GLN A 108 0.97 -33.21 12.65
N ALA A 109 -0.28 -33.08 12.21
CA ALA A 109 -0.99 -31.81 12.26
C ALA A 109 -1.40 -31.47 13.70
N ILE A 110 -1.24 -30.21 14.05
CA ILE A 110 -1.96 -29.54 15.14
C ILE A 110 -2.83 -28.48 14.48
N SER A 111 -4.15 -28.71 14.50
CA SER A 111 -5.13 -27.87 13.82
C SER A 111 -5.60 -26.75 14.73
N ILE A 112 -5.32 -25.51 14.34
CA ILE A 112 -5.83 -24.29 14.98
C ILE A 112 -6.82 -23.64 14.02
N GLY A 113 -8.06 -24.13 14.04
CA GLY A 113 -9.16 -23.61 13.22
C GLY A 113 -9.74 -22.28 13.72
N LYS A 114 -10.87 -21.89 13.13
CA LYS A 114 -11.57 -20.64 13.49
C LYS A 114 -11.94 -20.63 14.98
N ASN A 115 -11.61 -19.53 15.68
CA ASN A 115 -11.82 -19.32 17.12
C ASN A 115 -10.93 -20.17 18.06
N CYS A 116 -9.96 -20.92 17.53
CA CYS A 116 -9.01 -21.73 18.30
C CYS A 116 -7.72 -20.96 18.65
N ASP A 117 -7.56 -19.75 18.10
CA ASP A 117 -6.44 -18.82 18.21
C ASP A 117 -6.37 -18.08 19.56
N LYS A 118 -6.73 -18.78 20.64
CA LYS A 118 -6.61 -18.27 22.01
C LYS A 118 -5.50 -19.00 22.74
N PHE A 119 -4.73 -18.27 23.54
CA PHE A 119 -3.56 -18.80 24.25
C PHE A 119 -3.82 -20.14 24.96
N GLY A 120 -4.84 -20.22 25.80
CA GLY A 120 -5.15 -21.47 26.53
C GLY A 120 -5.64 -22.62 25.66
N ILE A 121 -6.23 -22.35 24.49
CA ILE A 121 -6.61 -23.40 23.54
C ILE A 121 -5.34 -23.97 22.90
N VAL A 122 -4.41 -23.12 22.46
CA VAL A 122 -3.14 -23.59 21.89
C VAL A 122 -2.33 -24.38 22.93
N VAL A 123 -2.31 -23.93 24.20
CA VAL A 123 -1.67 -24.68 25.30
C VAL A 123 -2.32 -26.06 25.49
N HIS A 124 -3.65 -26.17 25.37
CA HIS A 124 -4.39 -27.44 25.42
C HIS A 124 -4.02 -28.37 24.26
N GLU A 125 -4.02 -27.86 23.02
CA GLU A 125 -3.67 -28.66 21.84
C GLU A 125 -2.21 -29.15 21.89
N LEU A 126 -1.31 -28.33 22.44
CA LEU A 126 0.07 -28.73 22.75
C LEU A 126 0.12 -29.79 23.87
N GLY A 127 -0.83 -29.79 24.81
CA GLY A 127 -0.96 -30.87 25.81
C GLY A 127 -1.20 -32.23 25.17
N HIS A 128 -2.03 -32.30 24.12
CA HIS A 128 -2.15 -33.51 23.31
C HIS A 128 -0.81 -33.88 22.67
N VAL A 129 -0.10 -32.94 22.04
CA VAL A 129 1.23 -33.20 21.45
C VAL A 129 2.22 -33.76 22.47
N VAL A 130 2.22 -33.23 23.70
CA VAL A 130 3.09 -33.68 24.80
C VAL A 130 2.74 -35.11 25.23
N GLY A 131 1.48 -35.54 25.08
CA GLY A 131 1.03 -36.90 25.33
C GLY A 131 -0.15 -37.02 26.28
N PHE A 132 -0.88 -35.93 26.54
CA PHE A 132 -2.07 -35.97 27.38
C PHE A 132 -3.34 -36.31 26.60
N TRP A 133 -4.16 -37.16 27.20
CA TRP A 133 -5.58 -37.31 26.91
C TRP A 133 -6.38 -36.30 27.73
N HIS A 134 -7.68 -36.18 27.43
CA HIS A 134 -8.53 -35.32 28.25
C HIS A 134 -8.72 -35.88 29.65
N GLU A 135 -8.62 -35.02 30.67
CA GLU A 135 -8.64 -35.45 32.07
C GLU A 135 -9.99 -36.09 32.45
N HIS A 136 -11.10 -35.65 31.86
CA HIS A 136 -12.42 -36.24 32.10
C HIS A 136 -12.64 -37.60 31.43
N THR A 137 -11.72 -38.07 30.59
CA THR A 137 -11.83 -39.39 29.92
C THR A 137 -11.12 -40.50 30.69
N ARG A 138 -10.54 -40.22 31.86
CA ARG A 138 -9.79 -41.23 32.62
C ARG A 138 -10.62 -42.48 32.95
N PRO A 139 -9.98 -43.66 33.06
CA PRO A 139 -10.67 -44.88 33.48
C PRO A 139 -11.41 -44.77 34.82
N ASP A 140 -10.86 -43.98 35.76
CA ASP A 140 -11.38 -43.74 37.10
C ASP A 140 -12.22 -42.45 37.24
N ARG A 141 -12.60 -41.78 36.14
CA ARG A 141 -13.30 -40.48 36.22
C ARG A 141 -14.60 -40.52 37.04
N ASP A 142 -15.23 -41.68 37.16
CA ASP A 142 -16.58 -41.88 37.75
C ASP A 142 -16.55 -41.64 39.26
N ASP A 143 -15.36 -41.69 39.86
CA ASP A 143 -15.12 -41.35 41.26
C ASP A 143 -15.09 -39.83 41.50
N PHE A 144 -14.99 -39.03 40.43
CA PHE A 144 -14.72 -37.58 40.49
C PHE A 144 -15.77 -36.71 39.82
N VAL A 145 -16.32 -37.13 38.67
CA VAL A 145 -17.29 -36.36 37.89
C VAL A 145 -18.49 -37.20 37.46
N ASP A 146 -19.67 -36.59 37.49
CA ASP A 146 -20.90 -37.13 36.94
C ASP A 146 -21.12 -36.60 35.51
N ILE A 147 -21.41 -37.49 34.56
CA ILE A 147 -21.69 -37.15 33.15
C ILE A 147 -23.19 -37.23 32.87
N PHE A 148 -23.75 -36.16 32.33
CA PHE A 148 -25.17 -36.04 31.99
C PHE A 148 -25.39 -36.30 30.49
N TYR A 149 -25.33 -37.57 30.08
CA TYR A 149 -25.49 -37.97 28.67
C TYR A 149 -26.72 -37.36 27.95
N PRO A 150 -27.92 -37.24 28.57
CA PRO A 150 -29.06 -36.61 27.91
C PRO A 150 -28.84 -35.14 27.56
N SER A 151 -27.93 -34.45 28.25
CA SER A 151 -27.58 -33.04 28.03
C SER A 151 -26.58 -32.84 26.89
N ILE A 152 -25.96 -33.90 26.37
CA ILE A 152 -24.93 -33.83 25.32
C ILE A 152 -25.60 -33.71 23.94
N GLN A 153 -25.01 -32.91 23.05
CA GLN A 153 -25.43 -32.81 21.65
C GLN A 153 -25.39 -34.18 20.96
N ALA A 154 -26.36 -34.44 20.07
CA ALA A 154 -26.43 -35.70 19.34
C ALA A 154 -25.15 -35.94 18.51
N GLY A 155 -24.52 -37.10 18.69
CA GLY A 155 -23.28 -37.49 18.00
C GLY A 155 -21.99 -36.98 18.64
N GLN A 156 -22.03 -36.35 19.81
CA GLN A 156 -20.85 -35.87 20.55
C GLN A 156 -20.56 -36.66 21.82
N ASP A 157 -21.33 -37.72 22.10
CA ASP A 157 -21.22 -38.61 23.25
C ASP A 157 -19.88 -39.36 23.31
N TYR A 158 -19.28 -39.67 22.16
CA TYR A 158 -17.97 -40.33 22.07
C TYR A 158 -16.85 -39.54 22.77
N ASN A 159 -16.95 -38.20 22.88
CA ASN A 159 -15.94 -37.37 23.56
C ASN A 159 -15.94 -37.53 25.10
N PHE A 160 -16.95 -38.21 25.65
CA PHE A 160 -17.10 -38.48 27.09
C PHE A 160 -16.87 -39.95 27.43
N GLU A 161 -16.56 -40.78 26.43
CA GLU A 161 -16.18 -42.17 26.65
C GLU A 161 -14.88 -42.26 27.44
N ARG A 162 -14.82 -43.23 28.35
CA ARG A 162 -13.59 -43.49 29.11
C ARG A 162 -12.54 -44.08 28.19
N ALA A 163 -11.34 -43.52 28.26
CA ALA A 163 -10.16 -44.06 27.64
C ALA A 163 -9.84 -45.44 28.21
N LYS A 164 -9.23 -46.28 27.37
CA LYS A 164 -8.86 -47.65 27.74
C LYS A 164 -7.68 -47.64 28.73
N PRO A 165 -7.69 -48.49 29.78
CA PRO A 165 -6.58 -48.55 30.74
C PRO A 165 -5.22 -48.83 30.12
N GLU A 166 -5.17 -49.52 28.98
CA GLU A 166 -3.93 -49.77 28.24
C GLU A 166 -3.36 -48.57 27.49
N ASP A 167 -4.15 -47.52 27.25
CA ASP A 167 -3.75 -46.32 26.48
C ASP A 167 -3.35 -45.14 27.37
N VAL A 168 -3.63 -45.25 28.68
CA VAL A 168 -3.57 -44.16 29.65
C VAL A 168 -2.85 -44.57 30.94
N ASP A 169 -1.84 -43.80 31.36
CA ASP A 169 -1.07 -44.00 32.59
C ASP A 169 -1.15 -42.78 33.51
N SER A 170 -1.37 -43.07 34.79
CA SER A 170 -1.49 -42.08 35.84
C SER A 170 -0.22 -41.44 36.30
N LEU A 171 0.86 -42.21 36.21
CA LEU A 171 2.13 -41.90 36.86
C LEU A 171 1.97 -41.60 38.37
N GLY A 172 0.90 -42.15 38.99
CA GLY A 172 0.59 -42.03 40.42
C GLY A 172 0.03 -40.69 40.91
N GLU A 173 -0.47 -39.82 40.03
CA GLU A 173 -1.05 -38.51 40.40
C GLU A 173 -2.59 -38.59 40.70
N ALA A 174 -3.21 -37.67 41.46
CA ALA A 174 -4.66 -37.68 41.83
C ALA A 174 -5.62 -36.73 41.05
N TYR A 175 -6.77 -37.12 40.48
CA TYR A 175 -7.66 -36.25 39.64
C TYR A 175 -7.53 -34.71 39.71
N ASP A 176 -7.23 -34.09 38.55
CA ASP A 176 -6.97 -32.65 38.44
C ASP A 176 -8.11 -31.89 37.74
N PHE A 177 -9.03 -31.36 38.54
CA PHE A 177 -10.14 -30.52 38.08
C PHE A 177 -9.69 -29.24 37.36
N ASN A 178 -8.45 -28.78 37.61
CA ASN A 178 -7.89 -27.56 37.04
C ASN A 178 -6.99 -27.83 35.83
N SER A 179 -6.85 -29.10 35.40
CA SER A 179 -6.05 -29.44 34.22
C SER A 179 -6.50 -28.66 33.00
N ILE A 180 -5.54 -28.13 32.24
CA ILE A 180 -5.84 -27.52 30.93
C ILE A 180 -6.53 -28.54 30.01
N MET A 181 -6.31 -29.84 30.23
CA MET A 181 -6.86 -30.95 29.45
C MET A 181 -8.26 -31.38 29.89
N HIS A 182 -8.87 -30.70 30.88
CA HIS A 182 -10.25 -30.98 31.30
C HIS A 182 -11.26 -30.20 30.46
N TYR A 183 -12.41 -30.80 30.13
CA TYR A 183 -13.53 -30.07 29.52
C TYR A 183 -14.27 -29.18 30.52
N ALA A 184 -14.86 -28.08 30.04
CA ALA A 184 -15.74 -27.27 30.86
C ALA A 184 -17.08 -28.00 31.08
N ARG A 185 -17.82 -27.59 32.13
CA ARG A 185 -19.07 -28.25 32.57
C ARG A 185 -20.18 -28.33 31.51
N ASP A 186 -20.13 -27.46 30.51
CA ASP A 186 -21.13 -27.27 29.45
C ASP A 186 -20.60 -27.60 28.05
N THR A 187 -19.38 -28.15 27.94
CA THR A 187 -18.78 -28.51 26.65
C THR A 187 -19.67 -29.53 25.92
N PHE A 188 -19.97 -29.31 24.64
CA PHE A 188 -20.93 -30.09 23.83
C PHE A 188 -22.36 -30.16 24.39
N SER A 189 -22.80 -29.15 25.15
CA SER A 189 -24.17 -29.10 25.66
C SER A 189 -25.21 -28.82 24.58
N ARG A 190 -26.38 -29.48 24.69
CA ARG A 190 -27.54 -29.26 23.81
C ARG A 190 -28.24 -27.91 24.03
N GLY A 191 -27.90 -27.16 25.08
CA GLY A 191 -28.48 -25.84 25.34
C GLY A 191 -27.75 -25.04 26.42
N LEU A 192 -27.91 -23.71 26.40
CA LEU A 192 -27.17 -22.74 27.22
C LEU A 192 -27.25 -22.93 28.75
N PHE A 193 -28.21 -23.71 29.26
CA PHE A 193 -28.40 -23.92 30.70
C PHE A 193 -28.32 -25.40 31.11
N HIS A 194 -27.72 -26.24 30.27
CA HIS A 194 -27.53 -27.66 30.57
C HIS A 194 -26.06 -27.98 30.75
N ASP A 195 -25.71 -28.53 31.90
CA ASP A 195 -24.39 -29.10 32.12
C ASP A 195 -24.31 -30.49 31.50
N THR A 196 -23.20 -30.78 30.83
CA THR A 196 -22.83 -32.12 30.37
C THR A 196 -22.01 -32.87 31.42
N MET A 197 -21.37 -32.15 32.35
CA MET A 197 -20.54 -32.73 33.39
C MET A 197 -20.46 -31.86 34.65
N LEU A 198 -20.50 -32.47 35.84
CA LEU A 198 -20.26 -31.78 37.11
C LEU A 198 -19.35 -32.58 38.06
N PRO A 199 -18.53 -31.91 38.90
CA PRO A 199 -17.82 -32.57 39.99
C PRO A 199 -18.78 -33.23 40.97
N ARG A 200 -18.42 -34.42 41.47
CA ARG A 200 -19.25 -35.14 42.45
C ARG A 200 -19.36 -34.38 43.76
N THR A 201 -20.59 -34.10 44.18
CA THR A 201 -20.90 -33.32 45.39
C THR A 201 -20.27 -33.89 46.67
N SER A 202 -20.09 -35.22 46.73
CA SER A 202 -19.47 -35.93 47.86
C SER A 202 -18.00 -35.56 48.11
N LEU A 203 -17.31 -34.98 47.12
CA LEU A 203 -15.92 -34.55 47.23
C LEU A 203 -15.77 -33.13 47.79
N GLY A 204 -16.87 -32.37 47.95
CA GLY A 204 -16.83 -31.02 48.50
C GLY A 204 -16.09 -29.99 47.64
N PHE A 205 -15.74 -30.32 46.40
CA PHE A 205 -15.12 -29.39 45.45
C PHE A 205 -16.13 -28.33 45.01
N LYS A 206 -15.74 -27.05 45.11
CA LYS A 206 -16.59 -25.88 44.76
C LYS A 206 -16.00 -25.00 43.66
N GLY A 207 -14.89 -25.40 43.05
CA GLY A 207 -14.23 -24.65 41.98
C GLY A 207 -14.89 -24.85 40.62
N GLU A 208 -14.50 -24.03 39.64
CA GLU A 208 -14.82 -24.24 38.23
C GLU A 208 -13.89 -25.31 37.62
N ILE A 209 -14.38 -26.02 36.60
CA ILE A 209 -13.63 -27.06 35.87
C ILE A 209 -13.40 -26.64 34.43
N GLY A 210 -12.31 -27.13 33.83
CA GLY A 210 -12.03 -26.91 32.41
C GLY A 210 -11.54 -25.51 32.07
N GLN A 211 -10.71 -24.91 32.93
CA GLN A 211 -10.06 -23.62 32.68
C GLN A 211 -9.23 -23.63 31.36
N ARG A 212 -9.07 -22.45 30.75
CA ARG A 212 -8.32 -22.23 29.51
C ARG A 212 -7.35 -21.05 29.66
N ILE A 213 -6.65 -21.02 30.78
CA ILE A 213 -5.73 -19.93 31.16
C ILE A 213 -4.28 -20.43 31.13
N GLN A 214 -3.97 -21.50 31.87
CA GLN A 214 -2.58 -21.96 32.06
C GLN A 214 -2.47 -23.45 32.39
N LEU A 215 -1.24 -23.93 32.58
CA LEU A 215 -1.00 -25.31 33.03
C LEU A 215 -1.28 -25.39 34.53
N SER A 216 -1.92 -26.47 34.96
CA SER A 216 -2.07 -26.79 36.38
C SER A 216 -0.79 -27.42 36.94
N GLU A 217 -0.63 -27.39 38.25
CA GLU A 217 0.47 -28.10 38.93
C GLU A 217 0.45 -29.60 38.64
N GLY A 218 -0.72 -30.21 38.42
CA GLY A 218 -0.81 -31.61 38.03
C GLY A 218 -0.32 -31.87 36.61
N ASP A 219 -0.68 -31.02 35.64
CA ASP A 219 -0.16 -31.10 34.26
C ASP A 219 1.37 -31.06 34.25
N ILE A 220 1.95 -30.15 35.04
CA ILE A 220 3.40 -29.95 35.15
C ILE A 220 4.08 -31.18 35.76
N ARG A 221 3.64 -31.62 36.95
CA ARG A 221 4.23 -32.78 37.63
C ARG A 221 4.12 -34.06 36.82
N GLN A 222 2.98 -34.26 36.16
CA GLN A 222 2.77 -35.45 35.33
C GLN A 222 3.67 -35.42 34.09
N THR A 223 3.88 -34.26 33.47
CA THR A 223 4.86 -34.10 32.38
C THR A 223 6.27 -34.41 32.85
N ILE A 224 6.64 -33.91 34.04
CA ILE A 224 7.96 -34.17 34.65
C ILE A 224 8.24 -35.65 34.82
N LYS A 225 7.24 -36.41 35.30
CA LYS A 225 7.31 -37.87 35.43
C LYS A 225 7.34 -38.56 34.07
N MET A 226 6.49 -38.13 33.14
CA MET A 226 6.32 -38.75 31.82
C MET A 226 7.62 -38.70 30.99
N TYR A 227 8.33 -37.57 31.05
CA TYR A 227 9.58 -37.36 30.31
C TYR A 227 10.84 -37.59 31.14
N ASN A 228 10.71 -38.07 32.38
CA ASN A 228 11.81 -38.33 33.31
C ASN A 228 12.76 -37.12 33.42
N CYS A 229 12.19 -35.94 33.67
CA CYS A 229 12.96 -34.70 33.78
C CYS A 229 13.93 -34.74 34.97
N ALA A 230 15.03 -34.01 34.87
CA ALA A 230 15.98 -33.88 35.98
C ALA A 230 15.30 -33.29 37.23
N PRO A 231 15.63 -33.79 38.43
CA PRO A 231 14.99 -33.37 39.69
C PRO A 231 15.35 -31.94 40.11
N CYS A 232 16.42 -31.36 39.54
CA CYS A 232 16.82 -29.98 39.76
C CYS A 232 17.27 -29.29 38.45
N GLY A 233 17.34 -27.96 38.52
CA GLY A 233 17.53 -27.10 37.36
C GLY A 233 16.20 -26.66 36.75
N GLY A 234 16.23 -26.27 35.48
CA GLY A 234 15.08 -25.70 34.79
C GLY A 234 15.44 -25.00 33.49
N SER A 235 14.43 -24.48 32.80
CA SER A 235 14.65 -23.57 31.66
C SER A 235 14.86 -22.15 32.17
N LEU A 236 15.86 -21.45 31.63
CA LEU A 236 16.24 -20.09 32.00
C LEU A 236 16.14 -19.20 30.77
N PHE A 237 15.26 -18.20 30.82
CA PHE A 237 14.97 -17.27 29.72
C PHE A 237 15.39 -15.83 30.05
N SER A 238 15.83 -15.57 31.28
CA SER A 238 16.26 -14.24 31.71
C SER A 238 17.52 -13.80 30.97
N PRO A 239 17.72 -12.49 30.75
CA PRO A 239 18.90 -11.98 30.05
C PRO A 239 20.20 -12.22 30.83
N SER A 240 20.13 -12.48 32.13
CA SER A 240 21.23 -12.98 32.93
C SER A 240 20.71 -13.84 34.08
N GLY A 241 21.58 -14.65 34.68
CA GLY A 241 21.20 -15.46 35.83
C GLY A 241 22.32 -16.34 36.36
N HIS A 242 22.09 -16.97 37.52
CA HIS A 242 23.03 -17.88 38.15
C HIS A 242 22.52 -19.33 38.10
N LEU A 243 23.43 -20.26 37.92
CA LEU A 243 23.18 -21.70 37.92
C LEU A 243 23.43 -22.25 39.33
N THR A 244 22.36 -22.59 40.04
CA THR A 244 22.43 -23.10 41.42
C THR A 244 21.97 -24.55 41.53
N ALA A 245 22.87 -25.42 41.96
CA ALA A 245 22.63 -26.84 42.15
C ALA A 245 22.15 -27.14 43.58
N ASN A 246 21.01 -27.82 43.70
CA ASN A 246 20.42 -28.24 44.98
C ASN A 246 20.10 -29.75 45.04
N GLY A 247 20.56 -30.52 44.05
CA GLY A 247 20.32 -31.96 43.93
C GLY A 247 21.47 -32.68 43.25
N THR A 248 21.39 -34.01 43.18
CA THR A 248 22.45 -34.86 42.63
C THR A 248 22.55 -34.85 41.10
N GLN A 249 21.47 -34.48 40.41
CA GLN A 249 21.41 -34.41 38.95
C GLN A 249 20.61 -33.18 38.53
N CYS A 250 21.30 -32.11 38.14
CA CYS A 250 20.65 -30.87 37.74
C CYS A 250 20.86 -30.62 36.25
N THR A 251 19.82 -30.16 35.56
CA THR A 251 19.89 -29.79 34.15
C THR A 251 19.30 -28.41 33.95
N TRP A 252 20.11 -27.51 33.38
CA TRP A 252 19.67 -26.17 33.00
C TRP A 252 19.64 -26.04 31.48
N ARG A 253 18.59 -25.39 30.98
CA ARG A 253 18.44 -25.03 29.57
C ARG A 253 18.39 -23.53 29.48
N ILE A 254 19.51 -22.92 29.11
CA ILE A 254 19.57 -21.47 28.89
C ILE A 254 19.07 -21.23 27.47
N ILE A 255 18.00 -20.45 27.33
CA ILE A 255 17.32 -20.22 26.06
C ILE A 255 17.28 -18.72 25.82
N ALA A 256 18.01 -18.28 24.80
CA ALA A 256 18.01 -16.91 24.31
C ALA A 256 17.16 -16.77 23.04
N PRO A 257 16.67 -15.56 22.72
CA PRO A 257 16.07 -15.29 21.42
C PRO A 257 17.07 -15.50 20.27
N GLU A 258 16.57 -15.78 19.08
CA GLU A 258 17.41 -15.94 17.88
C GLU A 258 18.21 -14.67 17.60
N GLY A 259 19.45 -14.84 17.13
CA GLY A 259 20.40 -13.74 16.91
C GLY A 259 21.07 -13.18 18.18
N HIS A 260 20.90 -13.83 19.33
CA HIS A 260 21.61 -13.50 20.57
C HIS A 260 22.73 -14.50 20.87
N THR A 261 23.73 -14.04 21.61
CA THR A 261 24.85 -14.88 22.06
C THR A 261 24.74 -15.14 23.56
N VAL A 262 24.93 -16.39 23.99
CA VAL A 262 24.95 -16.76 25.41
C VAL A 262 26.39 -16.90 25.89
N PHE A 263 26.76 -16.08 26.86
CA PHE A 263 28.02 -16.19 27.60
C PHE A 263 27.75 -16.94 28.90
N LEU A 264 28.46 -18.05 29.11
CA LEU A 264 28.38 -18.84 30.33
C LEU A 264 29.72 -18.77 31.06
N ASN A 265 29.74 -18.09 32.20
CA ASN A 265 30.88 -18.04 33.10
C ASN A 265 30.74 -19.10 34.19
N LEU A 266 31.51 -20.17 34.07
CA LEU A 266 31.60 -21.18 35.12
C LEU A 266 32.52 -20.67 36.21
N SER A 267 32.01 -20.61 37.44
CA SER A 267 32.78 -20.24 38.64
C SER A 267 33.45 -21.47 39.22
N ASP A 268 34.40 -21.28 40.16
CA ASP A 268 35.17 -22.34 40.82
C ASP A 268 34.27 -23.28 41.66
N ALA A 269 33.49 -24.11 40.98
CA ALA A 269 32.80 -25.24 41.58
C ALA A 269 33.86 -26.28 41.89
N ILE A 270 34.18 -26.46 43.18
CA ILE A 270 35.09 -27.50 43.65
C ILE A 270 34.41 -28.86 43.40
N LEU A 271 34.61 -29.42 42.20
CA LEU A 271 34.25 -30.80 41.88
C LEU A 271 35.21 -31.73 42.62
N SER A 272 34.69 -32.77 43.28
CA SER A 272 35.54 -33.69 44.04
C SER A 272 36.59 -34.37 43.14
N ALA A 273 37.80 -34.57 43.69
CA ALA A 273 39.04 -34.86 42.94
C ALA A 273 39.13 -36.24 42.25
N SER A 274 38.03 -36.99 42.09
CA SER A 274 38.07 -38.35 41.51
C SER A 274 37.31 -38.42 40.17
N CYS A 275 38.01 -38.17 39.06
CA CYS A 275 37.54 -38.60 37.74
C CYS A 275 38.09 -39.99 37.42
N SER A 276 37.22 -40.96 37.13
CA SER A 276 37.63 -42.14 36.37
C SER A 276 37.65 -41.81 34.87
N SER A 277 38.39 -42.58 34.08
CA SER A 277 38.42 -42.49 32.61
C SER A 277 37.07 -42.73 31.92
N SER A 278 36.00 -43.00 32.69
CA SER A 278 34.62 -43.24 32.22
C SER A 278 33.62 -42.19 32.70
N PHE A 279 34.05 -41.01 33.19
CA PHE A 279 33.18 -39.96 33.74
C PHE A 279 32.29 -40.40 34.92
N SER A 280 32.69 -41.43 35.68
CA SER A 280 31.97 -41.83 36.90
C SER A 280 32.42 -40.99 38.11
N GLY A 281 31.82 -39.80 38.28
CA GLY A 281 32.13 -38.85 39.37
C GLY A 281 31.34 -37.55 39.26
N ASP A 282 31.72 -36.52 40.04
CA ASP A 282 31.13 -35.18 39.92
C ASP A 282 31.56 -34.56 38.59
N SER A 283 30.61 -34.14 37.75
CA SER A 283 30.92 -33.60 36.43
C SER A 283 29.91 -32.55 35.98
N ILE A 284 30.37 -31.60 35.17
CA ILE A 284 29.54 -30.61 34.49
C ILE A 284 29.77 -30.75 32.99
N ILE A 285 28.72 -30.99 32.23
CA ILE A 285 28.75 -31.08 30.77
C ILE A 285 27.94 -29.92 30.21
N VAL A 286 28.58 -29.10 29.39
CA VAL A 286 27.97 -28.00 28.66
C VAL A 286 27.88 -28.38 27.19
N ARG A 287 26.68 -28.35 26.64
CA ARG A 287 26.39 -28.63 25.24
C ARG A 287 25.82 -27.39 24.55
N ASP A 288 26.22 -27.18 23.32
CA ASP A 288 25.77 -26.07 22.48
C ASP A 288 24.49 -26.45 21.73
N GLY A 289 23.35 -26.02 22.25
CA GLY A 289 22.02 -26.33 21.75
C GLY A 289 21.03 -26.72 22.85
N HIS A 290 20.03 -27.51 22.48
CA HIS A 290 18.78 -27.65 23.24
C HIS A 290 18.62 -28.99 23.99
N SER A 291 19.49 -29.97 23.77
CA SER A 291 19.32 -31.31 24.35
C SER A 291 20.63 -32.02 24.68
N SER A 292 20.51 -33.20 25.30
CA SER A 292 21.64 -34.09 25.57
C SER A 292 22.34 -34.61 24.31
N LEU A 293 21.72 -34.49 23.13
CA LEU A 293 22.29 -34.88 21.83
C LEU A 293 23.10 -33.75 21.18
N SER A 294 22.99 -32.52 21.67
CA SER A 294 23.72 -31.37 21.14
C SER A 294 25.24 -31.53 21.27
N PRO A 295 26.05 -30.93 20.37
CA PRO A 295 27.51 -30.99 20.46
C PRO A 295 28.03 -30.55 21.84
N ILE A 296 29.04 -31.27 22.37
CA ILE A 296 29.69 -30.89 23.62
C ILE A 296 30.53 -29.64 23.36
N LEU A 297 30.21 -28.55 24.04
CA LEU A 297 31.02 -27.34 24.05
C LEU A 297 32.15 -27.50 25.07
N HIS A 298 31.82 -28.02 26.26
CA HIS A 298 32.79 -28.26 27.30
C HIS A 298 32.38 -29.36 28.27
N SER A 299 33.36 -29.97 28.94
CA SER A 299 33.13 -30.93 30.03
C SER A 299 34.15 -30.70 31.12
N LEU A 300 33.69 -30.57 32.36
CA LEU A 300 34.50 -30.39 33.56
C LEU A 300 34.34 -31.59 34.47
N CYS A 301 35.45 -32.07 35.01
CA CYS A 301 35.48 -33.08 36.07
C CYS A 301 36.77 -32.87 36.90
N GLY A 302 36.72 -33.15 38.21
CA GLY A 302 37.87 -32.98 39.10
C GLY A 302 38.19 -31.51 39.41
N GLY A 303 39.13 -31.27 40.33
CA GLY A 303 39.45 -29.94 40.89
C GLY A 303 40.16 -28.98 39.93
N ASP A 304 39.76 -28.93 38.67
CA ASP A 304 40.28 -27.99 37.66
C ASP A 304 39.75 -26.57 37.97
N ALA A 305 40.49 -25.87 38.82
CA ALA A 305 40.13 -24.58 39.43
C ALA A 305 40.49 -23.39 38.52
N SER A 306 39.81 -23.29 37.36
CA SER A 306 39.85 -22.07 36.57
C SER A 306 38.44 -21.68 36.15
N SER A 307 38.04 -20.44 36.47
CA SER A 307 36.89 -19.80 35.84
C SER A 307 37.03 -19.85 34.32
N ARG A 308 35.99 -20.33 33.63
CA ARG A 308 35.95 -20.47 32.17
C ARG A 308 34.73 -19.76 31.64
N VAL A 309 34.95 -18.86 30.69
CA VAL A 309 33.87 -18.22 29.91
C VAL A 309 33.69 -19.02 28.62
N LEU A 310 32.51 -19.61 28.47
CA LEU A 310 32.08 -20.33 27.29
C LEU A 310 31.11 -19.45 26.50
N VAL A 311 31.22 -19.47 25.17
CA VAL A 311 30.35 -18.70 24.26
C VAL A 311 29.60 -19.69 23.40
N SER A 312 28.27 -19.57 23.35
CA SER A 312 27.45 -20.41 22.47
C SER A 312 27.62 -19.99 21.01
N SER A 313 27.64 -20.97 20.10
CA SER A 313 27.46 -20.72 18.66
C SER A 313 26.00 -20.70 18.25
N THR A 314 25.12 -21.19 19.13
CA THR A 314 23.65 -21.11 18.98
C THR A 314 23.05 -20.14 20.00
N ASN A 315 21.73 -19.98 19.99
CA ASN A 315 20.97 -19.25 21.01
C ASN A 315 20.60 -20.09 22.24
N ARG A 316 21.08 -21.35 22.34
CA ARG A 316 20.70 -22.26 23.44
C ARG A 316 21.92 -22.97 24.02
N LEU A 317 21.95 -23.10 25.35
CA LEU A 317 22.92 -23.97 26.04
C LEU A 317 22.19 -24.99 26.89
N TRP A 318 22.64 -26.23 26.81
CA TRP A 318 22.21 -27.32 27.67
C TRP A 318 23.33 -27.66 28.64
N VAL A 319 23.11 -27.43 29.94
CA VAL A 319 24.09 -27.64 31.00
C VAL A 319 23.60 -28.73 31.92
N HIS A 320 24.40 -29.77 32.12
CA HIS A 320 24.07 -30.88 33.00
C HIS A 320 25.16 -31.10 34.03
N ALA A 321 24.78 -31.13 35.30
CA ALA A 321 25.68 -31.38 36.40
C ALA A 321 25.25 -32.62 37.18
N THR A 322 26.22 -33.50 37.42
CA THR A 322 26.10 -34.68 38.27
C THR A 322 26.96 -34.51 39.51
N PHE A 323 26.40 -34.85 40.67
CA PHE A 323 27.09 -34.83 41.95
C PHE A 323 26.85 -36.15 42.70
N SER A 324 27.92 -36.68 43.29
CA SER A 324 27.96 -37.92 44.06
C SER A 324 27.15 -37.81 45.37
N ARG A 325 26.97 -36.58 45.87
CA ARG A 325 26.11 -36.23 47.01
C ARG A 325 25.37 -34.94 46.72
N PRO A 326 24.12 -34.76 47.19
CA PRO A 326 23.36 -33.54 46.93
C PRO A 326 24.04 -32.34 47.61
N PRO A 327 24.44 -31.30 46.86
CA PRO A 327 25.03 -30.09 47.42
C PRO A 327 23.96 -29.24 48.12
N LEU A 328 24.34 -28.59 49.22
CA LEU A 328 23.54 -27.54 49.86
C LEU A 328 23.68 -26.23 49.06
N SER A 329 22.91 -26.10 47.97
CA SER A 329 22.82 -24.90 47.14
C SER A 329 24.19 -24.37 46.65
N LEU A 330 24.82 -25.11 45.74
CA LEU A 330 26.11 -24.74 45.13
C LEU A 330 25.89 -23.90 43.86
N SER A 331 26.48 -22.71 43.79
CA SER A 331 26.56 -21.93 42.55
C SER A 331 27.65 -22.52 41.64
N ILE A 332 27.30 -22.95 40.44
CA ILE A 332 28.26 -23.53 39.47
C ILE A 332 28.69 -22.55 38.37
N GLY A 333 27.98 -21.42 38.23
CA GLY A 333 28.24 -20.46 37.18
C GLY A 333 27.18 -19.37 37.11
N SER A 334 27.47 -18.35 36.31
CA SER A 334 26.51 -17.33 35.86
C SER A 334 26.47 -17.29 34.34
N PHE A 335 25.37 -16.84 33.77
CA PHE A 335 25.26 -16.62 32.34
C PHE A 335 24.70 -15.24 32.05
N ASP A 336 25.09 -14.71 30.89
CA ASP A 336 24.64 -13.43 30.35
C ASP A 336 24.28 -13.65 28.87
N VAL A 337 23.11 -13.17 28.48
CA VAL A 337 22.59 -13.20 27.12
C VAL A 337 22.74 -11.80 26.55
N VAL A 338 23.56 -11.67 25.52
CA VAL A 338 23.83 -10.38 24.87
C VAL A 338 23.10 -10.35 23.53
N CYS A 339 22.32 -9.28 23.32
CA CYS A 339 21.69 -8.99 22.05
C CYS A 339 22.67 -8.26 21.12
N GLY A 340 22.59 -8.54 19.82
CA GLY A 340 23.52 -8.00 18.84
C GLY A 340 24.72 -8.90 18.56
N GLY A 341 25.65 -8.37 17.77
CA GLY A 341 26.85 -9.05 17.32
C GLY A 341 26.86 -9.34 15.80
N PRO A 342 27.97 -9.90 15.30
CA PRO A 342 28.12 -10.18 13.89
C PRO A 342 27.40 -11.47 13.48
N LEU A 343 26.66 -11.42 12.37
CA LEU A 343 25.94 -12.55 11.79
C LEU A 343 26.48 -12.81 10.38
N TYR A 344 27.16 -13.94 10.20
CA TYR A 344 27.77 -14.38 8.94
C TYR A 344 27.03 -15.61 8.40
N SER A 345 26.05 -15.40 7.54
CA SER A 345 25.25 -16.48 6.95
C SER A 345 24.55 -15.99 5.69
N SER A 346 24.14 -16.90 4.80
CA SER A 346 23.24 -16.60 3.68
C SER A 346 21.82 -16.33 4.15
N SER A 347 21.42 -16.79 5.33
CA SER A 347 20.14 -16.47 5.94
C SER A 347 20.16 -16.65 7.46
N GLY A 348 19.18 -16.07 8.14
CA GLY A 348 18.98 -16.29 9.58
C GLY A 348 17.83 -15.48 10.17
N ILE A 349 17.55 -15.73 11.44
CA ILE A 349 16.47 -15.07 12.19
C ILE A 349 17.07 -14.14 13.26
N ILE A 350 16.47 -12.97 13.41
CA ILE A 350 16.78 -11.99 14.45
C ILE A 350 15.51 -11.72 15.22
N GLN A 351 15.56 -11.91 16.52
CA GLN A 351 14.45 -11.63 17.42
C GLN A 351 14.80 -10.49 18.37
N SER A 352 13.79 -9.75 18.82
CA SER A 352 13.99 -8.80 19.92
C SER A 352 14.31 -9.55 21.24
N PRO A 353 14.95 -8.90 22.21
CA PRO A 353 15.18 -9.52 23.52
C PRO A 353 13.87 -9.99 24.15
N LEU A 354 13.89 -11.15 24.78
CA LEU A 354 12.72 -11.83 25.38
C LEU A 354 11.57 -12.20 24.42
N TYR A 355 11.68 -12.01 23.10
CA TYR A 355 10.64 -12.45 22.15
C TYR A 355 10.28 -13.94 22.34
N PRO A 356 9.00 -14.36 22.31
CA PRO A 356 7.78 -13.60 21.98
C PRO A 356 7.17 -12.73 23.09
N ASP A 357 7.78 -12.69 24.27
CA ASP A 357 7.31 -11.81 25.35
C ASP A 357 7.77 -10.37 25.14
N ALA A 358 7.32 -9.48 26.01
CA ALA A 358 7.63 -8.09 25.88
C ALA A 358 9.13 -7.81 26.01
N TYR A 359 9.69 -7.00 25.11
CA TYR A 359 11.09 -6.59 25.18
C TYR A 359 11.35 -5.73 26.43
N PRO A 360 12.59 -5.66 26.94
CA PRO A 360 12.92 -4.85 28.10
C PRO A 360 12.97 -3.34 27.77
N PRO A 361 12.74 -2.46 28.77
CA PRO A 361 12.98 -1.02 28.62
C PRO A 361 14.48 -0.72 28.47
N ASN A 362 14.80 0.38 27.79
CA ASN A 362 16.17 0.87 27.55
C ASN A 362 17.09 -0.17 26.87
N ALA A 363 16.51 -1.01 26.01
CA ALA A 363 17.28 -1.97 25.22
C ALA A 363 18.06 -1.22 24.13
N ASP A 364 19.30 -1.64 23.90
CA ASP A 364 20.14 -1.15 22.80
C ASP A 364 20.92 -2.34 22.23
N CYS A 365 20.45 -2.83 21.07
CA CYS A 365 20.95 -4.04 20.44
C CYS A 365 21.43 -3.72 19.03
N LEU A 366 22.66 -4.12 18.70
CA LEU A 366 23.30 -3.83 17.42
C LEU A 366 23.76 -5.11 16.72
N TRP A 367 23.16 -5.44 15.59
CA TRP A 367 23.54 -6.57 14.75
C TRP A 367 24.27 -6.11 13.50
N SER A 368 25.36 -6.80 13.15
CA SER A 368 26.07 -6.59 11.89
C SER A 368 25.92 -7.82 11.00
N ILE A 369 25.05 -7.71 9.99
CA ILE A 369 24.70 -8.81 9.10
C ILE A 369 25.62 -8.75 7.88
N ARG A 370 26.23 -9.89 7.53
CA ARG A 370 27.05 -10.05 6.33
C ARG A 370 26.69 -11.33 5.61
N VAL A 371 26.26 -11.19 4.36
CA VAL A 371 26.02 -12.28 3.41
C VAL A 371 27.25 -12.45 2.49
N PRO A 372 27.36 -13.55 1.72
CA PRO A 372 28.46 -13.75 0.77
C PRO A 372 28.70 -12.57 -0.18
N GLU A 373 29.92 -12.42 -0.68
CA GLU A 373 30.28 -11.34 -1.60
C GLU A 373 29.49 -11.42 -2.93
N GLY A 374 29.14 -10.26 -3.48
CA GLY A 374 28.35 -10.16 -4.72
C GLY A 374 26.84 -10.33 -4.52
N LYS A 375 26.37 -10.41 -3.27
CA LYS A 375 24.95 -10.49 -2.89
C LYS A 375 24.52 -9.24 -2.13
N GLN A 376 23.21 -9.00 -2.05
CA GLN A 376 22.56 -8.01 -1.19
C GLN A 376 21.98 -8.69 0.04
N VAL A 377 21.68 -7.91 1.08
CA VAL A 377 21.00 -8.37 2.29
C VAL A 377 19.55 -7.91 2.21
N ALA A 378 18.61 -8.84 2.25
CA ALA A 378 17.20 -8.54 2.41
C ALA A 378 16.74 -8.91 3.82
N ILE A 379 16.05 -7.99 4.49
CA ILE A 379 15.43 -8.17 5.80
C ILE A 379 13.93 -8.24 5.60
N LYS A 380 13.31 -9.35 5.99
CA LYS A 380 11.89 -9.61 5.91
C LYS A 380 11.26 -9.62 7.30
N VAL A 381 10.14 -8.92 7.43
CA VAL A 381 9.35 -8.87 8.66
C VAL A 381 8.46 -10.11 8.73
N LEU A 382 8.72 -11.00 9.71
CA LEU A 382 7.85 -12.12 10.03
C LEU A 382 6.80 -11.71 11.08
N PHE A 383 7.20 -10.91 12.06
CA PHE A 383 6.34 -10.31 13.08
C PHE A 383 6.96 -9.00 13.60
N PHE A 384 6.16 -7.96 13.84
CA PHE A 384 6.68 -6.69 14.33
C PHE A 384 5.63 -5.89 15.10
N HIS A 385 5.88 -5.68 16.38
CA HIS A 385 5.04 -4.88 17.26
C HIS A 385 5.88 -4.20 18.33
N LEU A 386 6.21 -2.94 18.08
CA LEU A 386 6.86 -1.99 18.99
C LEU A 386 5.91 -0.86 19.38
N GLU A 387 6.34 0.03 20.27
CA GLU A 387 5.63 1.28 20.53
C GLU A 387 5.48 2.09 19.23
N ALA A 388 4.28 2.67 19.03
CA ALA A 388 3.96 3.45 17.84
C ALA A 388 4.16 4.94 18.11
N HIS A 389 4.87 5.62 17.20
CA HIS A 389 4.99 7.07 17.19
C HIS A 389 5.05 7.58 15.76
N LYS A 390 4.45 8.75 15.47
CA LYS A 390 4.36 9.33 14.12
C LYS A 390 5.72 9.48 13.43
N GLU A 391 6.75 9.79 14.22
CA GLU A 391 8.13 9.99 13.75
C GLU A 391 9.09 8.84 14.18
N CYS A 392 8.57 7.74 14.73
CA CYS A 392 9.38 6.62 15.24
C CYS A 392 10.59 7.06 16.11
N ILE A 393 10.34 7.84 17.17
CA ILE A 393 11.40 8.37 18.06
C ILE A 393 11.54 7.60 19.38
N TYR A 394 10.53 6.83 19.78
CA TYR A 394 10.58 5.94 20.94
C TYR A 394 11.21 4.61 20.53
N ASP A 395 10.47 3.51 20.65
CA ASP A 395 10.95 2.18 20.31
C ASP A 395 11.03 1.97 18.79
N ARG A 396 12.22 1.67 18.29
CA ARG A 396 12.46 1.56 16.85
C ARG A 396 13.58 0.61 16.48
N VAL A 397 13.47 0.07 15.27
CA VAL A 397 14.55 -0.64 14.58
C VAL A 397 15.05 0.25 13.45
N VAL A 398 16.34 0.59 13.48
CA VAL A 398 17.01 1.38 12.45
C VAL A 398 17.91 0.46 11.63
N ILE A 399 17.79 0.54 10.31
CA ILE A 399 18.53 -0.30 9.37
C ILE A 399 19.46 0.58 8.55
N TYR A 400 20.77 0.36 8.65
CA TYR A 400 21.81 1.09 7.93
C TYR A 400 22.47 0.22 6.87
N GLU A 401 22.82 0.83 5.74
CA GLU A 401 23.60 0.15 4.71
C GLU A 401 25.09 0.09 5.09
N GLY A 402 25.69 -1.09 4.92
CA GLY A 402 27.11 -1.31 5.18
C GLY A 402 27.40 -1.69 6.63
N SER A 403 28.67 -1.50 7.01
CA SER A 403 29.23 -1.96 8.29
C SER A 403 29.27 -0.88 9.38
N SER A 404 28.67 0.29 9.17
CA SER A 404 28.68 1.38 10.15
C SER A 404 27.39 2.18 10.16
N GLU A 405 27.11 2.84 11.29
CA GLU A 405 25.95 3.72 11.51
C GLU A 405 26.16 5.14 10.92
N GLY A 406 27.18 5.33 10.07
CA GLY A 406 27.60 6.67 9.63
C GLY A 406 26.78 7.28 8.48
N GLY A 407 25.84 6.52 7.91
CA GLY A 407 25.02 6.92 6.76
C GLY A 407 23.56 7.21 7.10
N VAL A 408 22.80 7.66 6.09
CA VAL A 408 21.33 7.76 6.17
C VAL A 408 20.77 6.34 6.30
N PRO A 409 19.87 6.05 7.26
CA PRO A 409 19.21 4.76 7.36
C PRO A 409 18.50 4.38 6.05
N ILE A 410 18.56 3.10 5.68
CA ILE A 410 17.73 2.53 4.60
C ILE A 410 16.26 2.61 5.01
N ASP A 411 15.97 2.26 6.26
CA ASP A 411 14.61 2.26 6.81
C ASP A 411 14.62 2.39 8.34
N ILE A 412 13.49 2.85 8.90
CA ILE A 412 13.22 2.96 10.34
C ILE A 412 11.83 2.36 10.61
N LEU A 413 11.80 1.26 11.35
CA LEU A 413 10.56 0.54 11.67
C LEU A 413 10.14 0.80 13.12
N CYS A 414 8.87 1.13 13.35
CA CYS A 414 8.25 1.24 14.67
C CYS A 414 6.76 0.85 14.61
N GLY A 415 6.07 0.81 15.76
CA GLY A 415 4.65 0.46 15.82
C GLY A 415 4.35 -0.98 15.36
N GLN A 416 3.23 -1.19 14.67
CA GLN A 416 2.89 -2.46 14.04
C GLN A 416 3.26 -2.43 12.56
N THR A 417 4.21 -3.25 12.15
CA THR A 417 4.62 -3.38 10.74
C THR A 417 4.01 -4.65 10.14
N PRO A 418 3.38 -4.58 8.95
CA PRO A 418 2.78 -5.75 8.30
C PRO A 418 3.78 -6.89 8.06
N GLN A 419 3.29 -8.13 8.14
CA GLN A 419 4.07 -9.31 7.76
C GLN A 419 4.34 -9.28 6.25
N GLY A 420 5.58 -9.57 5.85
CA GLY A 420 6.01 -9.55 4.45
C GLY A 420 6.63 -8.23 3.98
N THR A 421 6.53 -7.17 4.79
CA THR A 421 7.37 -5.97 4.59
C THR A 421 8.84 -6.38 4.54
N HIS A 422 9.58 -5.83 3.59
CA HIS A 422 10.98 -6.17 3.41
C HIS A 422 11.82 -4.95 3.07
N VAL A 423 13.09 -4.99 3.50
CA VAL A 423 14.09 -3.94 3.32
C VAL A 423 15.32 -4.57 2.70
N VAL A 424 15.75 -4.09 1.53
CA VAL A 424 16.87 -4.67 0.78
C VAL A 424 18.01 -3.67 0.69
N SER A 425 19.25 -4.12 0.92
CA SER A 425 20.43 -3.30 0.69
C SER A 425 20.67 -3.08 -0.80
N LYS A 426 21.16 -1.90 -1.19
CA LYS A 426 21.25 -1.53 -2.61
C LYS A 426 22.56 -2.00 -3.25
N ARG A 427 23.68 -1.87 -2.54
CA ARG A 427 25.03 -2.10 -3.11
C ARG A 427 25.93 -2.91 -2.19
N SER A 428 25.57 -3.01 -0.93
CA SER A 428 26.37 -3.65 0.09
C SER A 428 25.89 -5.08 0.37
N ASN A 429 26.82 -6.02 0.54
CA ASN A 429 26.56 -7.34 1.11
C ASN A 429 26.52 -7.32 2.66
N GLN A 430 26.47 -6.12 3.24
CA GLN A 430 26.46 -5.88 4.68
C GLN A 430 25.38 -4.87 5.04
N VAL A 431 24.70 -5.14 6.15
CA VAL A 431 23.69 -4.26 6.77
C VAL A 431 23.91 -4.23 8.27
N THR A 432 23.74 -3.04 8.85
CA THR A 432 23.79 -2.85 10.30
C THR A 432 22.38 -2.56 10.81
N LEU A 433 21.87 -3.39 11.73
CA LEU A 433 20.54 -3.26 12.30
C LEU A 433 20.66 -2.89 13.78
N ARG A 434 20.00 -1.82 14.22
CA ARG A 434 19.99 -1.39 15.62
C ARG A 434 18.57 -1.29 16.16
N PHE A 435 18.28 -2.02 17.22
CA PHE A 435 17.05 -1.89 17.99
C PHE A 435 17.30 -1.04 19.23
N ILE A 436 16.47 -0.02 19.44
CA ILE A 436 16.51 0.86 20.60
C ILE A 436 15.11 0.90 21.20
N SER A 437 14.99 0.72 22.52
CA SER A 437 13.77 1.00 23.27
C SER A 437 13.98 2.05 24.34
N ASP A 438 12.91 2.75 24.73
CA ASP A 438 12.93 3.73 25.80
C ASP A 438 12.52 3.12 27.16
N SER A 439 12.36 3.98 28.17
CA SER A 439 12.06 3.54 29.55
C SER A 439 10.61 3.05 29.76
N SER A 440 9.73 3.21 28.78
CA SER A 440 8.29 3.01 28.89
C SER A 440 7.70 2.19 27.72
N VAL A 441 6.45 1.74 27.89
CA VAL A 441 5.62 1.06 26.87
C VAL A 441 6.32 -0.08 26.10
N GLN A 442 6.43 -1.25 26.74
CA GLN A 442 6.94 -2.44 26.06
C GLN A 442 5.82 -3.22 25.36
N LYS A 443 6.09 -3.67 24.12
CA LYS A 443 5.22 -4.53 23.30
C LYS A 443 5.88 -5.88 23.05
N SER A 444 5.23 -6.77 22.28
CA SER A 444 5.72 -8.14 22.06
C SER A 444 7.01 -8.24 21.23
N GLY A 445 7.51 -7.14 20.66
CA GLY A 445 8.78 -7.10 19.97
C GLY A 445 8.70 -7.51 18.51
N PHE A 446 9.75 -8.13 17.98
CA PHE A 446 9.82 -8.49 16.57
C PHE A 446 10.53 -9.82 16.32
N GLU A 447 10.23 -10.38 15.16
CA GLU A 447 10.97 -11.45 14.52
C GLU A 447 11.21 -11.07 13.05
N LEU A 448 12.48 -10.96 12.69
CA LEU A 448 12.96 -10.61 11.37
C LEU A 448 13.75 -11.78 10.80
N GLU A 449 13.60 -12.01 9.50
CA GLU A 449 14.41 -12.95 8.74
C GLU A 449 15.34 -12.16 7.83
N PHE A 450 16.63 -12.42 7.86
CA PHE A 450 17.53 -11.93 6.82
C PHE A 450 17.84 -13.05 5.84
N VAL A 451 17.90 -12.73 4.56
CA VAL A 451 18.29 -13.63 3.48
C VAL A 451 19.22 -12.91 2.52
N GLU A 452 20.10 -13.67 1.88
CA GLU A 452 20.85 -13.19 0.73
C GLU A 452 19.90 -12.96 -0.44
N GLU A 453 20.11 -11.86 -1.13
CA GLU A 453 19.29 -11.39 -2.23
C GLU A 453 20.18 -11.11 -3.45
N VAL A 454 19.63 -11.34 -4.63
CA VAL A 454 20.27 -10.99 -5.91
C VAL A 454 19.28 -10.18 -6.70
N ASP A 455 19.68 -8.99 -7.13
CA ASP A 455 18.92 -8.31 -8.17
C ASP A 455 19.20 -8.98 -9.52
N GLU A 456 18.42 -10.01 -9.87
CA GLU A 456 18.62 -10.76 -11.12
C GLU A 456 18.35 -9.89 -12.35
N CYS A 457 17.52 -8.86 -12.22
CA CYS A 457 17.21 -7.92 -13.29
C CYS A 457 18.36 -6.95 -13.58
N SER A 458 19.24 -6.72 -12.62
CA SER A 458 20.45 -5.91 -12.76
C SER A 458 21.68 -6.69 -13.25
N LEU A 459 21.55 -7.99 -13.54
CA LEU A 459 22.64 -8.79 -14.10
C LEU A 459 22.92 -8.42 -15.57
N PRO A 460 24.14 -8.69 -16.09
CA PRO A 460 24.50 -8.38 -17.48
C PRO A 460 23.64 -9.09 -18.54
N ASP A 461 23.03 -10.23 -18.18
CA ASP A 461 22.09 -11.00 -19.00
C ASP A 461 20.82 -11.23 -18.16
N PRO A 462 19.86 -10.28 -18.18
CA PRO A 462 18.65 -10.37 -17.38
C PRO A 462 17.82 -11.60 -17.77
N PRO A 463 17.17 -12.27 -16.81
CA PRO A 463 16.50 -13.54 -17.07
C PRO A 463 15.18 -13.43 -17.84
N CYS A 464 14.66 -12.21 -18.05
CA CYS A 464 13.39 -11.96 -18.73
C CYS A 464 13.59 -11.41 -20.14
N HIS A 465 12.72 -11.83 -21.06
CA HIS A 465 12.78 -11.36 -22.45
C HIS A 465 12.43 -9.87 -22.61
N HIS A 466 11.37 -9.39 -21.94
CA HIS A 466 10.91 -8.00 -22.04
C HIS A 466 11.10 -7.24 -20.72
N LYS A 467 10.14 -7.36 -19.78
CA LYS A 467 10.19 -6.67 -18.48
C LYS A 467 10.62 -7.63 -17.39
N CYS A 468 11.57 -7.20 -16.57
CA CYS A 468 12.04 -7.92 -15.39
C CYS A 468 11.75 -7.08 -14.16
N THR A 469 11.02 -7.66 -13.21
CA THR A 469 10.77 -7.07 -11.90
C THR A 469 11.48 -7.91 -10.85
N ASN A 470 12.45 -7.35 -10.14
CA ASN A 470 13.13 -8.08 -9.09
C ASN A 470 12.19 -8.29 -7.90
N THR A 471 12.14 -9.50 -7.38
CA THR A 471 11.33 -9.87 -6.21
C THR A 471 12.26 -10.48 -5.15
N LEU A 472 11.79 -10.61 -3.91
CA LEU A 472 12.66 -11.15 -2.85
C LEU A 472 12.90 -12.66 -3.05
N GLY A 473 14.13 -13.03 -3.39
CA GLY A 473 14.61 -14.38 -3.67
C GLY A 473 14.30 -14.87 -5.08
N SER A 474 13.80 -14.01 -5.98
CA SER A 474 13.47 -14.36 -7.37
C SER A 474 13.22 -13.12 -8.22
N PHE A 475 12.73 -13.30 -9.44
CA PHE A 475 12.27 -12.22 -10.30
C PHE A 475 10.98 -12.64 -10.99
N GLU A 476 10.16 -11.65 -11.36
CA GLU A 476 8.96 -11.85 -12.16
C GLU A 476 9.18 -11.23 -13.53
N CYS A 477 8.92 -12.01 -14.58
CA CYS A 477 8.95 -11.53 -15.94
C CYS A 477 7.56 -11.12 -16.38
N ASP A 478 7.47 -9.97 -17.03
CA ASP A 478 6.26 -9.52 -17.69
C ASP A 478 6.55 -9.23 -19.16
N CYS A 479 5.50 -9.25 -19.96
CA CYS A 479 5.56 -9.06 -21.40
C CYS A 479 4.94 -7.72 -21.78
N ASP A 480 5.58 -7.03 -22.73
CA ASP A 480 4.95 -5.88 -23.36
C ASP A 480 3.62 -6.23 -24.03
N ILE A 481 2.74 -5.23 -24.11
CA ILE A 481 1.38 -5.37 -24.62
C ILE A 481 1.40 -6.00 -26.03
N GLY A 482 0.60 -7.06 -26.24
CA GLY A 482 0.58 -7.84 -27.49
C GLY A 482 1.36 -9.15 -27.44
N TYR A 483 1.98 -9.48 -26.30
CA TYR A 483 2.65 -10.75 -26.04
C TYR A 483 2.13 -11.39 -24.75
N SER A 484 2.10 -12.72 -24.67
CA SER A 484 1.81 -13.45 -23.44
C SER A 484 3.06 -14.16 -22.92
N LEU A 485 3.20 -14.20 -21.59
CA LEU A 485 4.28 -14.94 -20.94
C LEU A 485 4.09 -16.43 -21.18
N ARG A 486 5.13 -17.07 -21.71
CA ARG A 486 5.13 -18.51 -21.96
C ARG A 486 5.11 -19.29 -20.64
N PRO A 487 4.75 -20.59 -20.67
CA PRO A 487 4.80 -21.45 -19.48
C PRO A 487 6.20 -21.59 -18.85
N ASP A 488 7.26 -21.14 -19.53
CA ASP A 488 8.61 -21.09 -18.98
C ASP A 488 8.81 -19.92 -17.99
N GLY A 489 7.84 -19.00 -17.88
CA GLY A 489 7.85 -17.85 -16.98
C GLY A 489 8.88 -16.78 -17.35
N ARG A 490 9.47 -16.83 -18.55
CA ARG A 490 10.58 -15.93 -18.96
C ARG A 490 10.44 -15.37 -20.36
N SER A 491 9.91 -16.16 -21.28
CA SER A 491 9.82 -15.81 -22.70
C SER A 491 8.44 -15.24 -23.03
N CYS A 492 8.39 -14.28 -23.96
CA CYS A 492 7.14 -13.71 -24.43
C CYS A 492 6.78 -14.26 -25.82
N GLU A 493 5.53 -14.69 -26.02
CA GLU A 493 5.01 -15.21 -27.30
C GLU A 493 3.94 -14.27 -27.87
N GLY A 494 4.01 -13.99 -29.17
CA GLY A 494 3.07 -13.11 -29.87
C GLY A 494 1.68 -13.74 -30.01
N THR A 495 0.88 -13.66 -28.95
CA THR A 495 -0.56 -13.90 -28.96
C THR A 495 -1.25 -12.57 -28.73
N CYS A 496 -2.19 -12.21 -29.60
CA CYS A 496 -2.90 -10.95 -29.52
C CYS A 496 -4.22 -11.10 -28.76
N GLY A 497 -4.58 -10.09 -27.97
CA GLY A 497 -5.73 -10.13 -27.06
C GLY A 497 -5.35 -10.36 -25.60
N GLY A 498 -6.33 -10.33 -24.70
CA GLY A 498 -6.13 -10.49 -23.26
C GLY A 498 -7.16 -9.72 -22.42
N PHE A 499 -7.07 -9.86 -21.09
CA PHE A 499 -7.88 -9.10 -20.15
C PHE A 499 -7.03 -7.97 -19.54
N LEU A 500 -7.53 -6.74 -19.54
CA LEU A 500 -6.81 -5.54 -19.12
C LEU A 500 -7.54 -4.89 -17.93
N MET A 501 -6.89 -4.91 -16.76
CA MET A 501 -7.35 -4.26 -15.52
C MET A 501 -6.52 -3.00 -15.26
N THR A 502 -6.45 -2.10 -16.23
CA THR A 502 -5.68 -0.85 -16.13
C THR A 502 -6.56 0.34 -16.47
N SER A 503 -6.29 1.49 -15.86
CA SER A 503 -7.06 2.71 -16.10
C SER A 503 -6.62 3.48 -17.34
N ALA A 504 -5.51 3.09 -17.96
CA ALA A 504 -5.06 3.62 -19.25
C ALA A 504 -4.18 2.59 -19.95
N GLY A 505 -4.02 2.73 -21.26
CA GLY A 505 -3.11 1.88 -22.04
C GLY A 505 -3.15 2.17 -23.54
N GLU A 506 -2.25 1.52 -24.27
CA GLU A 506 -2.22 1.50 -25.73
C GLU A 506 -2.42 0.07 -26.21
N ILE A 507 -3.23 -0.13 -27.25
CA ILE A 507 -3.45 -1.43 -27.90
C ILE A 507 -3.13 -1.27 -29.37
N THR A 508 -2.27 -2.16 -29.87
CA THR A 508 -1.87 -2.18 -31.27
C THR A 508 -2.22 -3.52 -31.92
N SER A 509 -2.39 -3.51 -33.24
CA SER A 509 -2.45 -4.75 -34.01
C SER A 509 -1.13 -5.53 -33.91
N PRO A 510 -1.15 -6.86 -34.06
CA PRO A 510 0.07 -7.64 -34.03
C PRO A 510 1.05 -7.15 -35.11
N ASN A 511 2.33 -7.02 -34.77
CA ASN A 511 3.41 -6.49 -35.60
C ASN A 511 3.37 -4.99 -35.94
N PHE A 512 2.41 -4.20 -35.45
CA PHE A 512 2.37 -2.75 -35.69
C PHE A 512 3.72 -2.09 -35.34
N PRO A 513 4.29 -1.20 -36.18
CA PRO A 513 3.71 -0.57 -37.38
C PRO A 513 3.84 -1.39 -38.68
N ASP A 514 4.47 -2.56 -38.64
CA ASP A 514 4.54 -3.48 -39.76
C ASP A 514 3.20 -4.19 -40.00
N ASN A 515 3.10 -4.89 -41.13
CA ASN A 515 1.84 -5.52 -41.53
C ASN A 515 1.38 -6.61 -40.54
N TYR A 516 0.10 -6.59 -40.20
CA TYR A 516 -0.48 -7.61 -39.32
C TYR A 516 -0.54 -8.99 -40.00
N PRO A 517 -0.45 -10.11 -39.25
CA PRO A 517 -0.55 -11.43 -39.82
C PRO A 517 -1.99 -11.79 -40.21
N GLY A 518 -2.15 -12.51 -41.32
CA GLY A 518 -3.43 -13.08 -41.74
C GLY A 518 -3.97 -14.18 -40.80
N SER A 519 -5.28 -14.42 -40.87
CA SER A 519 -6.04 -15.43 -40.12
C SER A 519 -5.91 -15.29 -38.60
N LYS A 520 -5.83 -14.06 -38.10
CA LYS A 520 -5.73 -13.78 -36.67
C LYS A 520 -7.06 -13.31 -36.12
N LYS A 521 -7.34 -13.76 -34.89
CA LYS A 521 -8.48 -13.30 -34.11
C LYS A 521 -7.98 -12.87 -32.74
N CYS A 522 -8.04 -11.57 -32.48
CA CYS A 522 -7.58 -10.95 -31.25
C CYS A 522 -8.79 -10.37 -30.51
N VAL A 523 -8.87 -10.61 -29.21
CA VAL A 523 -9.94 -10.05 -28.38
C VAL A 523 -9.32 -9.47 -27.12
N TRP A 524 -9.51 -8.18 -26.90
CA TRP A 524 -9.18 -7.50 -25.66
C TRP A 524 -10.45 -7.21 -24.87
N GLU A 525 -10.44 -7.50 -23.58
CA GLU A 525 -11.48 -7.08 -22.64
C GLU A 525 -10.85 -6.14 -21.62
N ILE A 526 -11.28 -4.88 -21.63
CA ILE A 526 -10.86 -3.87 -20.67
C ILE A 526 -11.93 -3.82 -19.58
N GLU A 527 -11.51 -3.91 -18.33
CA GLU A 527 -12.37 -3.71 -17.17
C GLU A 527 -11.73 -2.65 -16.26
N SER A 528 -12.45 -1.56 -16.05
CA SER A 528 -12.09 -0.46 -15.17
C SER A 528 -12.95 -0.49 -13.89
N SER A 529 -12.72 0.46 -12.98
CA SER A 529 -13.48 0.55 -11.73
C SER A 529 -14.99 0.72 -11.97
N LEU A 530 -15.82 0.11 -11.11
CA LEU A 530 -17.27 0.26 -11.16
C LEU A 530 -17.67 1.75 -11.16
N GLY A 531 -18.46 2.17 -12.14
CA GLY A 531 -18.91 3.56 -12.32
C GLY A 531 -18.09 4.41 -13.29
N SER A 532 -16.95 3.90 -13.79
CA SER A 532 -16.16 4.61 -14.82
C SER A 532 -16.65 4.38 -16.25
N GLN A 533 -16.30 5.31 -17.15
CA GLN A 533 -16.40 5.17 -18.59
C GLN A 533 -15.00 5.10 -19.21
N ILE A 534 -14.85 4.33 -20.29
CA ILE A 534 -13.60 4.12 -21.00
C ILE A 534 -13.64 4.93 -22.29
N PHE A 535 -12.74 5.90 -22.39
CA PHE A 535 -12.50 6.71 -23.58
C PHE A 535 -11.41 6.05 -24.42
N VAL A 536 -11.67 5.88 -25.71
CA VAL A 536 -10.75 5.28 -26.68
C VAL A 536 -10.46 6.27 -27.78
N ASN A 537 -9.18 6.40 -28.11
CA ASN A 537 -8.67 7.20 -29.22
C ASN A 537 -7.90 6.28 -30.17
N VAL A 538 -8.50 5.96 -31.32
CA VAL A 538 -7.82 5.22 -32.38
C VAL A 538 -6.93 6.19 -33.15
N THR A 539 -5.63 6.13 -32.90
CA THR A 539 -4.62 7.04 -33.45
C THR A 539 -4.19 6.64 -34.86
N HIS A 540 -4.28 5.35 -35.20
CA HIS A 540 -3.98 4.82 -36.53
C HIS A 540 -4.93 3.69 -36.89
N LEU A 541 -5.47 3.68 -38.12
CA LEU A 541 -6.31 2.59 -38.63
C LEU A 541 -6.10 2.42 -40.13
N ASN A 542 -5.53 1.28 -40.53
CA ASN A 542 -5.31 0.86 -41.90
C ASN A 542 -5.48 -0.66 -42.00
N ILE A 543 -6.72 -1.10 -42.20
CA ILE A 543 -7.12 -2.52 -42.26
C ILE A 543 -7.72 -2.81 -43.64
N GLU A 544 -7.55 -4.02 -44.18
CA GLU A 544 -8.17 -4.40 -45.45
C GLU A 544 -9.70 -4.23 -45.44
N GLY A 545 -10.23 -3.57 -46.47
CA GLY A 545 -11.67 -3.38 -46.66
C GLY A 545 -12.01 -2.01 -47.23
N MET A 546 -13.24 -1.85 -47.71
CA MET A 546 -13.82 -0.55 -48.06
C MET A 546 -14.64 -0.06 -46.86
N LYS A 547 -14.56 1.24 -46.55
CA LYS A 547 -15.26 1.88 -45.42
C LYS A 547 -16.77 1.59 -45.34
N SER A 548 -17.40 1.20 -46.45
CA SER A 548 -18.82 0.87 -46.53
C SER A 548 -19.18 -0.58 -46.18
N GLU A 549 -18.26 -1.54 -46.31
CA GLU A 549 -18.51 -2.97 -46.05
C GLU A 549 -17.24 -3.70 -45.56
N CYS A 550 -17.12 -3.85 -44.23
CA CYS A 550 -16.01 -4.54 -43.56
C CYS A 550 -16.23 -6.06 -43.49
N SER A 551 -16.29 -6.68 -44.67
CA SER A 551 -16.57 -8.10 -44.86
C SER A 551 -15.31 -8.99 -44.77
N TYR A 552 -14.13 -8.41 -44.99
CA TYR A 552 -12.82 -9.07 -44.88
C TYR A 552 -12.28 -8.84 -43.47
N ASP A 553 -11.23 -8.04 -43.35
CA ASP A 553 -10.61 -7.71 -42.08
C ASP A 553 -11.38 -6.58 -41.38
N TYR A 554 -11.44 -6.63 -40.05
CA TYR A 554 -12.15 -5.60 -39.29
C TYR A 554 -11.65 -5.43 -37.86
N LEU A 555 -11.84 -4.22 -37.36
CA LEU A 555 -11.76 -3.85 -35.94
C LEU A 555 -13.16 -3.51 -35.42
N ARG A 556 -13.51 -4.02 -34.25
CA ARG A 556 -14.77 -3.73 -33.56
C ARG A 556 -14.48 -3.28 -32.14
N ILE A 557 -15.06 -2.15 -31.72
CA ILE A 557 -14.90 -1.58 -30.37
C ILE A 557 -16.29 -1.48 -29.73
N GLY A 558 -16.53 -2.26 -28.69
CA GLY A 558 -17.81 -2.37 -27.99
C GLY A 558 -18.97 -2.81 -28.90
N ASP A 559 -20.12 -2.16 -28.73
CA ASP A 559 -21.34 -2.42 -29.53
C ASP A 559 -21.34 -1.72 -30.91
N LYS A 560 -20.25 -1.03 -31.28
CA LYS A 560 -20.19 -0.28 -32.55
C LYS A 560 -20.10 -1.22 -33.76
N GLU A 561 -20.40 -0.65 -34.94
CA GLU A 561 -20.23 -1.34 -36.23
C GLU A 561 -18.75 -1.63 -36.53
N LYS A 562 -18.51 -2.59 -37.43
CA LYS A 562 -17.17 -3.00 -37.84
C LYS A 562 -16.46 -1.87 -38.59
N MET A 563 -15.20 -1.64 -38.29
CA MET A 563 -14.34 -0.63 -38.91
C MET A 563 -13.23 -1.29 -39.73
N CYS A 564 -12.93 -0.74 -40.90
CA CYS A 564 -11.93 -1.21 -41.84
C CYS A 564 -11.59 -0.11 -42.85
N GLY A 565 -10.55 -0.31 -43.66
CA GLY A 565 -10.01 0.72 -44.56
C GLY A 565 -8.99 1.62 -43.88
N GLU A 566 -8.54 2.63 -44.61
CA GLU A 566 -7.55 3.62 -44.16
C GLU A 566 -8.26 4.90 -43.66
N HIS A 567 -7.93 5.33 -42.45
CA HIS A 567 -8.48 6.54 -41.83
C HIS A 567 -7.37 7.58 -41.61
N ASP A 568 -7.59 8.78 -42.15
CA ASP A 568 -6.63 9.90 -42.07
C ASP A 568 -6.82 10.74 -40.79
N SER A 569 -7.85 10.46 -40.00
CA SER A 569 -8.19 11.19 -38.77
C SER A 569 -8.50 10.24 -37.62
N PRO A 570 -8.11 10.61 -36.38
CA PRO A 570 -8.27 9.76 -35.21
C PRO A 570 -9.75 9.55 -34.86
N ILE A 571 -10.10 8.33 -34.46
CA ILE A 571 -11.48 7.96 -34.10
C ILE A 571 -11.61 7.96 -32.59
N LEU A 572 -12.47 8.84 -32.06
CA LEU A 572 -12.77 8.95 -30.64
C LEU A 572 -14.06 8.20 -30.29
N LEU A 573 -14.02 7.37 -29.25
CA LEU A 573 -15.13 6.53 -28.80
C LEU A 573 -15.21 6.53 -27.27
N THR A 574 -16.41 6.43 -26.72
CA THR A 574 -16.65 6.29 -25.27
C THR A 574 -17.49 5.05 -25.01
N SER A 575 -17.11 4.25 -24.00
CA SER A 575 -17.87 3.07 -23.57
C SER A 575 -19.17 3.46 -22.86
N LYS A 576 -20.12 2.53 -22.77
CA LYS A 576 -21.37 2.73 -22.03
C LYS A 576 -21.20 2.49 -20.53
N ASP A 577 -20.27 1.62 -20.17
CA ASP A 577 -20.01 1.09 -18.83
C ASP A 577 -18.50 0.93 -18.60
N HIS A 578 -18.14 0.47 -17.39
CA HIS A 578 -16.77 0.19 -16.94
C HIS A 578 -16.11 -1.02 -17.64
N ARG A 579 -16.73 -1.56 -18.69
CA ARG A 579 -16.21 -2.72 -19.44
C ARG A 579 -16.24 -2.43 -20.93
N LEU A 580 -15.13 -2.64 -21.62
CA LEU A 580 -15.05 -2.44 -23.06
C LEU A 580 -14.38 -3.63 -23.74
N ARG A 581 -15.05 -4.19 -24.73
CA ARG A 581 -14.54 -5.30 -25.55
C ARG A 581 -14.07 -4.80 -26.90
N ILE A 582 -12.84 -5.15 -27.29
CA ILE A 582 -12.24 -4.82 -28.59
C ILE A 582 -11.93 -6.12 -29.32
N GLU A 583 -12.39 -6.27 -30.56
CA GLU A 583 -12.19 -7.45 -31.40
C GLU A 583 -11.53 -7.07 -32.72
N PHE A 584 -10.39 -7.69 -33.03
CA PHE A 584 -9.76 -7.61 -34.35
C PHE A 584 -9.79 -8.99 -35.00
N SER A 585 -10.21 -9.04 -36.26
CA SER A 585 -10.22 -10.26 -37.06
C SER A 585 -9.58 -9.98 -38.42
N SER A 586 -8.60 -10.79 -38.80
CA SER A 586 -8.04 -10.85 -40.14
C SER A 586 -8.33 -12.20 -40.79
N ASP A 587 -8.53 -12.21 -42.10
CA ASP A 587 -8.63 -13.40 -42.93
C ASP A 587 -7.26 -13.77 -43.53
N SER A 588 -7.20 -14.77 -44.41
CA SER A 588 -5.93 -15.22 -45.01
C SER A 588 -5.44 -14.34 -46.18
N SER A 589 -6.03 -13.16 -46.39
CA SER A 589 -5.79 -12.30 -47.56
C SER A 589 -4.90 -11.08 -47.24
N VAL A 590 -5.26 -9.86 -47.66
CA VAL A 590 -4.32 -8.73 -47.75
C VAL A 590 -3.99 -8.14 -46.39
N GLU A 591 -2.71 -8.23 -46.02
CA GLU A 591 -2.20 -7.63 -44.80
C GLU A 591 -1.86 -6.13 -45.00
N ARG A 592 -2.17 -5.30 -44.00
CA ARG A 592 -1.85 -3.86 -43.96
C ARG A 592 -1.21 -3.48 -42.63
N SER A 593 -0.82 -2.21 -42.44
CA SER A 593 -0.15 -1.76 -41.22
C SER A 593 -0.98 -1.87 -39.94
N GLY A 594 -2.30 -2.07 -40.04
CA GLY A 594 -3.15 -2.41 -38.90
C GLY A 594 -3.62 -1.19 -38.11
N PHE A 595 -3.60 -1.25 -36.78
CA PHE A 595 -4.14 -0.18 -35.93
C PHE A 595 -3.28 0.10 -34.69
N SER A 596 -3.36 1.33 -34.21
CA SER A 596 -2.96 1.73 -32.85
C SER A 596 -4.11 2.53 -32.24
N LEU A 597 -4.42 2.24 -30.98
CA LEU A 597 -5.39 2.99 -30.20
C LEU A 597 -4.89 3.15 -28.77
N THR A 598 -5.22 4.28 -28.16
CA THR A 598 -5.03 4.53 -26.73
C THR A 598 -6.37 4.54 -26.03
N PHE A 599 -6.41 4.15 -24.76
CA PHE A 599 -7.60 4.24 -23.94
C PHE A 599 -7.28 4.79 -22.55
N VAL A 600 -8.25 5.48 -21.96
CA VAL A 600 -8.22 5.96 -20.58
C VAL A 600 -9.61 5.77 -19.98
N SER A 601 -9.69 5.21 -18.78
CA SER A 601 -10.92 5.12 -18.00
C SER A 601 -10.98 6.25 -16.99
N ASP A 602 -12.15 6.86 -16.86
CA ASP A 602 -12.41 7.93 -15.90
C ASP A 602 -13.69 7.65 -15.12
N VAL A 603 -13.66 7.86 -13.81
CA VAL A 603 -14.86 7.78 -12.97
C VAL A 603 -15.46 9.18 -12.95
N ASP A 604 -16.73 9.34 -13.29
CA ASP A 604 -17.41 10.60 -13.04
C ASP A 604 -17.73 10.72 -11.55
N GLU A 605 -16.77 11.21 -10.77
CA GLU A 605 -16.98 11.34 -9.33
C GLU A 605 -18.05 12.40 -9.00
N CYS A 606 -18.37 13.31 -9.93
CA CYS A 606 -19.40 14.32 -9.73
C CYS A 606 -20.82 13.75 -9.82
N ALA A 607 -21.01 12.57 -10.43
CA ALA A 607 -22.31 11.93 -10.58
C ALA A 607 -22.92 11.47 -9.25
N GLU A 608 -22.09 11.19 -8.24
CA GLU A 608 -22.50 10.77 -6.90
C GLU A 608 -22.17 11.87 -5.88
N GLU A 609 -23.18 12.35 -5.14
CA GLU A 609 -23.06 13.39 -4.09
C GLU A 609 -22.27 14.66 -4.50
N ASN A 610 -22.33 15.08 -5.77
CA ASN A 610 -21.58 16.23 -6.30
C ASN A 610 -20.06 16.08 -6.08
N GLY A 611 -19.58 14.83 -6.07
CA GLY A 611 -18.22 14.46 -5.69
C GLY A 611 -17.88 14.67 -4.22
N GLY A 612 -18.69 15.40 -3.44
CA GLY A 612 -18.29 15.97 -2.15
C GLY A 612 -17.76 17.40 -2.26
N CYS A 613 -18.04 18.11 -3.36
CA CYS A 613 -17.86 19.56 -3.46
C CYS A 613 -19.02 20.29 -2.76
N GLU A 614 -18.71 21.34 -1.99
CA GLU A 614 -19.75 22.16 -1.33
C GLU A 614 -20.61 22.94 -2.34
N HIS A 615 -20.02 23.39 -3.46
CA HIS A 615 -20.71 24.15 -4.49
C HIS A 615 -20.75 23.41 -5.82
N GLU A 616 -19.72 23.55 -6.65
CA GLU A 616 -19.73 23.01 -8.01
C GLU A 616 -18.61 21.98 -8.17
N CYS A 617 -18.94 20.85 -8.80
CA CYS A 617 -18.02 19.77 -9.11
C CYS A 617 -17.85 19.66 -10.61
N THR A 618 -16.60 19.63 -11.06
CA THR A 618 -16.25 19.38 -12.47
C THR A 618 -15.48 18.07 -12.57
N ASN A 619 -16.00 17.13 -13.36
CA ASN A 619 -15.33 15.86 -13.60
C ASN A 619 -14.11 16.09 -14.51
N ARG A 620 -12.96 15.55 -14.14
CA ARG A 620 -11.72 15.62 -14.93
C ARG A 620 -11.12 14.23 -15.09
N LEU A 621 -10.35 14.04 -16.16
CA LEU A 621 -9.61 12.79 -16.35
C LEU A 621 -8.66 12.52 -15.18
N GLY A 622 -8.97 11.48 -14.40
CA GLY A 622 -8.21 11.05 -13.22
C GLY A 622 -8.68 11.65 -11.89
N GLY A 623 -9.84 12.33 -11.85
CA GLY A 623 -10.48 12.81 -10.63
C GLY A 623 -11.39 14.03 -10.83
N ARG A 624 -11.90 14.60 -9.75
CA ARG A 624 -12.79 15.77 -9.80
C ARG A 624 -12.15 17.04 -9.24
N GLU A 625 -12.59 18.20 -9.72
CA GLU A 625 -12.21 19.51 -9.18
C GLU A 625 -13.44 20.27 -8.67
N CYS A 626 -13.36 20.83 -7.46
CA CYS A 626 -14.39 21.66 -6.88
C CYS A 626 -14.16 23.15 -7.17
N SER A 627 -15.21 23.84 -7.60
CA SER A 627 -15.27 25.30 -7.71
C SER A 627 -16.27 25.87 -6.72
N CYS A 628 -16.04 27.13 -6.31
CA CYS A 628 -16.90 27.87 -5.40
C CYS A 628 -17.68 28.96 -6.15
N HIS A 629 -18.93 29.18 -5.77
CA HIS A 629 -19.70 30.34 -6.22
C HIS A 629 -19.01 31.67 -5.85
N SER A 630 -19.34 32.72 -6.59
CA SER A 630 -18.83 34.08 -6.36
C SER A 630 -19.08 34.54 -4.92
N GLY A 631 -18.01 34.87 -4.21
CA GLY A 631 -18.03 35.25 -2.78
C GLY A 631 -17.17 34.34 -1.90
N PHE A 632 -16.79 33.17 -2.42
CA PHE A 632 -16.11 32.14 -1.65
C PHE A 632 -14.85 31.64 -2.38
N VAL A 633 -13.85 31.26 -1.60
CA VAL A 633 -12.58 30.68 -2.06
C VAL A 633 -12.51 29.25 -1.55
N LEU A 634 -12.05 28.34 -2.42
CA LEU A 634 -11.89 26.94 -2.07
C LEU A 634 -10.93 26.81 -0.87
N SER A 635 -11.43 26.16 0.19
CA SER A 635 -10.71 25.85 1.41
C SER A 635 -9.52 24.94 1.10
N SER A 636 -8.55 24.91 2.00
CA SER A 636 -7.35 24.06 1.92
C SER A 636 -7.62 22.55 1.85
N ASP A 637 -8.87 22.14 2.09
CA ASP A 637 -9.34 20.75 1.95
C ASP A 637 -9.72 20.40 0.50
N GLY A 638 -9.75 21.37 -0.41
CA GLY A 638 -10.09 21.17 -1.83
C GLY A 638 -11.57 20.85 -2.08
N MET A 639 -12.44 20.97 -1.07
CA MET A 639 -13.84 20.55 -1.13
C MET A 639 -14.82 21.61 -0.65
N ASN A 640 -14.48 22.36 0.42
CA ASN A 640 -15.35 23.35 1.04
C ASN A 640 -15.01 24.77 0.56
N CYS A 641 -15.95 25.70 0.70
CA CYS A 641 -15.85 27.08 0.25
C CYS A 641 -15.86 28.02 1.46
N LYS A 642 -14.80 28.83 1.63
CA LYS A 642 -14.65 29.81 2.72
C LYS A 642 -14.86 31.22 2.19
N GLU A 643 -15.39 32.14 3.00
CA GLU A 643 -15.38 33.58 2.68
C GLU A 643 -13.92 34.03 2.51
N GLY A 644 -13.53 34.22 1.25
CA GLY A 644 -12.23 34.74 0.85
C GLY A 644 -12.42 36.15 0.28
N GLY A 645 -11.37 36.96 0.34
CA GLY A 645 -11.40 38.36 -0.09
C GLY A 645 -12.08 38.56 -1.45
N CYS A 646 -12.66 39.75 -1.62
CA CYS A 646 -13.52 40.07 -2.75
C CYS A 646 -12.70 40.42 -4.02
N PHE A 647 -11.93 39.46 -4.53
CA PHE A 647 -11.25 39.55 -5.81
C PHE A 647 -11.65 38.36 -6.68
N TYR A 648 -12.19 38.64 -7.87
CA TYR A 648 -12.69 37.65 -8.80
C TYR A 648 -11.95 37.78 -10.12
N GLN A 649 -11.29 36.72 -10.58
CA GLN A 649 -10.74 36.66 -11.92
C GLN A 649 -11.68 35.83 -12.80
N ILE A 650 -12.16 36.41 -13.90
CA ILE A 650 -13.19 35.83 -14.75
C ILE A 650 -12.61 35.64 -16.15
N ASN A 651 -12.47 34.38 -16.56
CA ASN A 651 -11.87 33.99 -17.84
C ASN A 651 -12.88 33.32 -18.81
N THR A 652 -14.12 33.12 -18.39
CA THR A 652 -15.18 32.52 -19.21
C THR A 652 -15.65 33.51 -20.29
N PRO A 653 -16.08 33.03 -21.47
CA PRO A 653 -16.41 33.90 -22.61
C PRO A 653 -17.74 34.65 -22.45
N HIS A 654 -18.64 34.20 -21.57
CA HIS A 654 -19.86 34.91 -21.21
C HIS A 654 -20.29 34.48 -19.80
N GLY A 655 -21.14 35.29 -19.17
CA GLY A 655 -21.75 34.92 -17.89
C GLY A 655 -22.48 36.08 -17.23
N GLU A 656 -23.04 35.80 -16.07
CA GLU A 656 -23.68 36.80 -15.21
C GLU A 656 -22.93 36.91 -13.88
N PHE A 657 -22.96 38.10 -13.28
CA PHE A 657 -22.37 38.34 -11.98
C PHE A 657 -23.20 39.34 -11.18
N THR A 658 -23.05 39.29 -9.87
CA THR A 658 -23.82 40.12 -8.94
C THR A 658 -22.92 40.73 -7.87
N SER A 659 -23.41 41.80 -7.24
CA SER A 659 -22.83 42.28 -5.99
C SER A 659 -22.93 41.21 -4.90
N PRO A 660 -22.05 41.24 -3.88
CA PRO A 660 -22.15 40.31 -2.75
C PRO A 660 -23.53 40.42 -2.09
N ASN A 661 -24.09 39.27 -1.69
CA ASN A 661 -25.42 39.10 -1.10
C ASN A 661 -26.63 39.43 -1.99
N TYR A 662 -26.47 39.79 -3.26
CA TYR A 662 -27.61 40.05 -4.16
C TYR A 662 -28.58 38.84 -4.20
N PRO A 663 -29.91 39.02 -4.12
CA PRO A 663 -30.68 40.27 -4.17
C PRO A 663 -30.85 40.98 -2.82
N GLU A 664 -30.28 40.44 -1.75
CA GLU A 664 -30.25 41.06 -0.42
C GLU A 664 -29.23 42.20 -0.37
N GLU A 665 -29.20 42.92 0.76
CA GLU A 665 -28.33 44.08 0.90
C GLU A 665 -26.84 43.72 0.90
N TYR A 666 -26.04 44.45 0.11
CA TYR A 666 -24.59 44.25 0.06
C TYR A 666 -23.92 44.59 1.40
N PRO A 667 -22.78 43.95 1.73
CA PRO A 667 -22.02 44.25 2.94
C PRO A 667 -21.50 45.69 2.98
N ARG A 668 -21.44 46.25 4.18
CA ARG A 668 -20.84 47.58 4.44
C ARG A 668 -19.33 47.47 4.49
N GLY A 669 -18.61 48.46 3.97
CA GLY A 669 -17.15 48.45 3.89
C GLY A 669 -16.61 47.42 2.90
N ALA A 670 -17.43 46.97 1.94
CA ALA A 670 -17.03 46.02 0.93
C ALA A 670 -16.04 46.68 -0.04
N ASN A 671 -15.02 45.93 -0.45
CA ASN A 671 -14.07 46.36 -1.45
C ASN A 671 -13.81 45.19 -2.40
N CYS A 672 -14.49 45.21 -3.54
CA CYS A 672 -14.64 44.09 -4.45
C CYS A 672 -14.13 44.41 -5.84
N THR A 673 -13.29 43.54 -6.39
CA THR A 673 -12.73 43.69 -7.73
C THR A 673 -13.08 42.47 -8.58
N TRP A 674 -13.64 42.69 -9.76
CA TRP A 674 -13.79 41.69 -10.80
C TRP A 674 -12.86 42.05 -11.96
N HIS A 675 -11.93 41.15 -12.26
CA HIS A 675 -11.01 41.25 -13.39
C HIS A 675 -11.45 40.27 -14.46
N PHE A 676 -12.07 40.80 -15.51
CA PHE A 676 -12.52 40.04 -16.67
C PHE A 676 -11.39 39.99 -17.69
N VAL A 677 -11.00 38.79 -18.10
CA VAL A 677 -10.00 38.54 -19.14
C VAL A 677 -10.64 37.64 -20.18
N THR A 678 -10.64 38.07 -21.43
CA THR A 678 -11.11 37.25 -22.55
C THR A 678 -9.96 36.91 -23.50
N THR A 679 -10.24 36.01 -24.43
CA THR A 679 -9.30 35.51 -25.42
C THR A 679 -8.69 36.66 -26.23
N PRO A 680 -7.36 36.67 -26.47
CA PRO A 680 -6.70 37.70 -27.24
C PRO A 680 -7.38 37.98 -28.59
N GLY A 681 -7.47 39.25 -28.96
CA GLY A 681 -8.21 39.72 -30.13
C GLY A 681 -9.73 39.87 -29.94
N HIS A 682 -10.29 39.48 -28.79
CA HIS A 682 -11.68 39.77 -28.42
C HIS A 682 -11.79 40.92 -27.42
N ARG A 683 -13.00 41.45 -27.25
CA ARG A 683 -13.34 42.53 -26.32
C ARG A 683 -14.48 42.07 -25.41
N LEU A 684 -14.72 42.79 -24.32
CA LEU A 684 -15.74 42.48 -23.34
C LEU A 684 -16.86 43.52 -23.40
N GLN A 685 -18.08 43.05 -23.59
CA GLN A 685 -19.28 43.84 -23.45
C GLN A 685 -19.95 43.52 -22.11
N MET A 686 -20.34 44.56 -21.36
CA MET A 686 -20.99 44.44 -20.07
C MET A 686 -22.31 45.19 -20.07
N LYS A 687 -23.36 44.58 -19.52
CA LYS A 687 -24.71 45.14 -19.45
C LYS A 687 -25.33 44.89 -18.08
N PHE A 688 -25.81 45.95 -17.45
CA PHE A 688 -26.46 45.88 -16.14
C PHE A 688 -27.95 45.65 -16.32
N HIS A 689 -28.48 44.62 -15.65
CA HIS A 689 -29.92 44.31 -15.62
C HIS A 689 -30.61 45.00 -14.43
N SER A 690 -29.93 45.02 -13.27
CA SER A 690 -30.41 45.67 -12.04
C SER A 690 -29.27 46.47 -11.40
N PHE A 691 -29.58 47.66 -10.91
CA PHE A 691 -28.59 48.53 -10.27
C PHE A 691 -29.23 49.39 -9.18
N ASN A 692 -28.81 49.19 -7.93
CA ASN A 692 -29.26 49.99 -6.80
C ASN A 692 -28.17 50.08 -5.73
N LEU A 693 -27.41 51.18 -5.77
CA LEU A 693 -26.41 51.58 -4.79
C LEU A 693 -26.84 52.87 -4.07
N GLU A 694 -26.11 53.25 -3.02
CA GLU A 694 -26.32 54.55 -2.38
C GLU A 694 -26.15 55.72 -3.38
N GLU A 695 -27.05 56.70 -3.30
CA GLU A 695 -27.07 57.83 -4.23
C GLU A 695 -26.21 58.99 -3.71
N HIS A 696 -25.30 59.49 -4.53
CA HIS A 696 -24.50 60.68 -4.22
C HIS A 696 -24.13 61.44 -5.50
N LEU A 697 -24.16 62.78 -5.46
CA LEU A 697 -23.89 63.66 -6.62
C LEU A 697 -22.55 63.42 -7.33
N GLN A 698 -21.57 62.85 -6.62
CA GLN A 698 -20.24 62.52 -7.14
C GLN A 698 -19.84 61.05 -6.93
N CYS A 699 -20.79 60.17 -6.56
CA CYS A 699 -20.53 58.74 -6.31
C CYS A 699 -19.33 58.46 -5.38
N LYS A 700 -19.33 59.11 -4.21
CA LYS A 700 -18.24 59.03 -3.22
C LYS A 700 -18.49 58.03 -2.08
N TYR A 701 -19.73 57.61 -1.90
CA TYR A 701 -20.12 56.61 -0.91
C TYR A 701 -20.01 55.24 -1.56
N ASP A 702 -21.13 54.67 -2.01
CA ASP A 702 -21.12 53.37 -2.68
C ASP A 702 -21.13 53.54 -4.19
N ALA A 703 -20.15 52.94 -4.87
CA ALA A 703 -20.05 53.05 -6.31
C ALA A 703 -19.33 51.87 -6.95
N ILE A 704 -19.62 51.67 -8.24
CA ILE A 704 -18.79 50.86 -9.13
C ILE A 704 -17.92 51.77 -9.99
N SER A 705 -16.67 51.37 -10.23
CA SER A 705 -15.76 52.00 -11.18
C SER A 705 -15.32 50.98 -12.23
N LEU A 706 -15.42 51.35 -13.50
CA LEU A 706 -15.02 50.52 -14.64
C LEU A 706 -13.76 51.08 -15.28
N GLN A 707 -12.79 50.19 -15.56
CA GLN A 707 -11.50 50.51 -16.15
C GLN A 707 -11.21 49.61 -17.36
N ASP A 708 -10.75 50.20 -18.46
CA ASP A 708 -10.44 49.52 -19.72
C ASP A 708 -8.95 49.15 -19.81
N GLY A 709 -8.64 47.85 -19.88
CA GLY A 709 -7.27 47.35 -20.02
C GLY A 709 -6.57 46.88 -18.74
N PRO A 710 -5.33 46.37 -18.86
CA PRO A 710 -4.53 45.93 -17.72
C PRO A 710 -4.19 47.12 -16.82
N GLU A 711 -3.95 46.85 -15.53
CA GLU A 711 -3.85 47.79 -14.39
C GLU A 711 -2.93 49.03 -14.59
N ALA A 712 -2.08 49.05 -15.62
CA ALA A 712 -1.22 50.17 -16.00
C ALA A 712 -1.89 51.21 -16.95
N ALA A 713 -3.00 50.88 -17.62
CA ALA A 713 -3.71 51.75 -18.57
C ALA A 713 -4.96 52.36 -17.91
N ARG A 714 -4.81 53.51 -17.23
CA ARG A 714 -5.86 54.18 -16.43
C ARG A 714 -7.04 54.79 -17.22
N ALA A 715 -7.54 54.15 -18.28
CA ALA A 715 -8.71 54.62 -19.01
C ALA A 715 -9.99 54.24 -18.25
N SER A 716 -10.52 55.15 -17.44
CA SER A 716 -11.80 54.94 -16.75
C SER A 716 -12.97 55.08 -17.71
N LEU A 717 -13.80 54.04 -17.80
CA LEU A 717 -15.02 54.01 -18.61
C LEU A 717 -16.21 54.67 -17.89
N GLY A 718 -16.10 54.85 -16.58
CA GLY A 718 -17.05 55.59 -15.75
C GLY A 718 -17.10 55.11 -14.31
N THR A 719 -17.71 55.93 -13.45
CA THR A 719 -18.06 55.60 -12.06
C THR A 719 -19.55 55.82 -11.87
N PHE A 720 -20.26 54.82 -11.34
CA PHE A 720 -21.72 54.79 -11.26
C PHE A 720 -22.21 54.50 -9.84
N CYS A 721 -23.29 55.16 -9.43
CA CYS A 721 -23.95 55.01 -8.12
C CYS A 721 -25.44 55.37 -8.22
N GLY A 722 -26.21 55.21 -7.14
CA GLY A 722 -27.66 55.43 -7.12
C GLY A 722 -28.47 54.29 -7.72
N SER A 723 -29.67 54.59 -8.23
CA SER A 723 -30.63 53.61 -8.76
C SER A 723 -30.79 53.62 -10.28
N LEU A 724 -30.06 54.49 -10.99
CA LEU A 724 -30.09 54.54 -12.44
C LEU A 724 -29.15 53.47 -13.00
N THR A 725 -29.68 52.58 -13.83
CA THR A 725 -28.90 51.53 -14.48
C THR A 725 -27.82 52.12 -15.40
N PRO A 726 -26.54 51.73 -15.23
CA PRO A 726 -25.46 52.17 -16.11
C PRO A 726 -25.69 51.77 -17.58
N PRO A 727 -25.16 52.54 -18.54
CA PRO A 727 -25.17 52.14 -19.95
C PRO A 727 -24.32 50.89 -20.17
N SER A 728 -24.60 50.15 -21.25
CA SER A 728 -23.75 49.03 -21.66
C SER A 728 -22.34 49.52 -22.03
N VAL A 729 -21.33 48.84 -21.53
CA VAL A 729 -19.92 49.21 -21.72
C VAL A 729 -19.25 48.20 -22.62
N LEU A 730 -18.46 48.66 -23.58
CA LEU A 730 -17.64 47.82 -24.46
C LEU A 730 -16.17 48.19 -24.25
N SER A 731 -15.35 47.23 -23.86
CA SER A 731 -13.90 47.44 -23.68
C SER A 731 -13.20 47.67 -25.02
N SER A 732 -12.04 48.31 -25.01
CA SER A 732 -11.15 48.42 -26.16
C SER A 732 -10.11 47.29 -26.22
N SER A 733 -9.86 46.63 -25.09
CA SER A 733 -8.92 45.52 -24.96
C SER A 733 -9.60 44.21 -24.57
N ASN A 734 -8.82 43.12 -24.45
CA ASN A 734 -9.30 41.84 -23.95
C ASN A 734 -9.39 41.78 -22.40
N GLN A 735 -9.25 42.91 -21.71
CA GLN A 735 -9.34 43.00 -20.25
C GLN A 735 -10.26 44.15 -19.82
N LEU A 736 -11.10 43.89 -18.82
CA LEU A 736 -12.00 44.87 -18.21
C LEU A 736 -11.96 44.67 -16.69
N ILE A 737 -11.79 45.76 -15.92
CA ILE A 737 -11.76 45.70 -14.46
C ILE A 737 -12.95 46.47 -13.90
N LEU A 738 -13.76 45.82 -13.08
CA LEU A 738 -14.82 46.44 -12.29
C LEU A 738 -14.42 46.46 -10.82
N HIS A 739 -14.51 47.63 -10.20
CA HIS A 739 -14.22 47.82 -8.79
C HIS A 739 -15.47 48.36 -8.08
N PHE A 740 -16.06 47.58 -7.18
CA PHE A 740 -17.15 48.00 -6.30
C PHE A 740 -16.59 48.33 -4.92
N PHE A 741 -16.93 49.50 -4.40
CA PHE A 741 -16.64 49.84 -3.02
C PHE A 741 -17.92 50.33 -2.34
N SER A 742 -18.08 49.97 -1.06
CA SER A 742 -19.11 50.52 -0.18
C SER A 742 -18.50 51.13 1.07
N ASP A 743 -19.13 52.17 1.60
CA ASP A 743 -18.74 52.76 2.87
C ASP A 743 -19.30 51.99 4.07
N THR A 744 -19.03 52.44 5.30
CA THR A 744 -19.45 51.74 6.52
C THR A 744 -20.93 51.95 6.87
N SER A 745 -21.67 52.67 6.04
CA SER A 745 -23.06 53.05 6.21
C SER A 745 -23.92 52.59 5.02
N VAL A 746 -25.21 52.95 5.05
CA VAL A 746 -26.27 52.67 4.05
C VAL A 746 -25.99 51.57 3.02
N SER A 747 -26.57 50.38 3.21
CA SER A 747 -26.58 49.30 2.22
C SER A 747 -27.87 49.30 1.38
N ARG A 748 -27.78 48.78 0.15
CA ARG A 748 -28.90 48.61 -0.80
C ARG A 748 -28.82 47.23 -1.45
N ARG A 749 -29.77 46.90 -2.33
CA ARG A 749 -29.84 45.58 -3.00
C ARG A 749 -28.65 45.28 -3.93
N GLY A 750 -27.88 46.28 -4.33
CA GLY A 750 -26.70 46.08 -5.16
C GLY A 750 -27.00 45.98 -6.64
N PHE A 751 -26.23 45.17 -7.37
CA PHE A 751 -26.33 45.08 -8.83
C PHE A 751 -26.29 43.65 -9.34
N HIS A 752 -26.87 43.45 -10.53
CA HIS A 752 -26.82 42.23 -11.32
C HIS A 752 -26.58 42.61 -12.78
N ALA A 753 -25.57 41.97 -13.38
CA ALA A 753 -25.08 42.30 -14.71
C ALA A 753 -24.64 41.05 -15.45
N GLU A 754 -24.69 41.14 -16.77
CA GLU A 754 -24.15 40.15 -17.70
C GLU A 754 -22.89 40.71 -18.38
N TYR A 755 -21.98 39.81 -18.73
CA TYR A 755 -20.83 40.11 -19.58
C TYR A 755 -20.71 39.07 -20.69
N GLU A 756 -20.24 39.50 -21.84
CA GLU A 756 -20.01 38.63 -23.00
C GLU A 756 -18.75 39.06 -23.75
N SER A 757 -18.06 38.07 -24.31
CA SER A 757 -16.94 38.27 -25.21
C SER A 757 -17.47 38.56 -26.61
N VAL A 758 -17.05 39.69 -27.15
CA VAL A 758 -17.41 40.18 -28.48
C VAL A 758 -16.16 40.19 -29.34
N CYS A 759 -16.24 39.50 -30.49
CA CYS A 759 -15.14 39.47 -31.44
C CYS A 759 -14.98 40.80 -32.20
N GLY A 760 -13.80 41.00 -32.80
CA GLY A 760 -13.49 42.19 -33.56
C GLY A 760 -13.07 43.39 -32.71
N GLY A 761 -12.78 44.52 -33.36
CA GLY A 761 -12.32 45.75 -32.73
C GLY A 761 -11.13 46.38 -33.44
N GLN A 762 -10.62 47.49 -32.89
CA GLN A 762 -9.38 48.10 -33.34
C GLN A 762 -8.24 47.61 -32.44
N LEU A 763 -7.30 46.87 -33.02
CA LEU A 763 -6.17 46.29 -32.32
C LEU A 763 -4.88 46.97 -32.77
N VAL A 764 -4.01 47.24 -31.82
CA VAL A 764 -2.75 47.92 -32.05
C VAL A 764 -1.66 46.87 -32.26
N ALA A 765 -0.93 46.98 -33.37
CA ALA A 765 0.25 46.17 -33.65
C ALA A 765 1.50 46.91 -33.18
N ASP A 766 2.33 46.23 -32.38
CA ASP A 766 3.66 46.66 -31.94
C ASP A 766 4.71 45.64 -32.45
N ARG A 767 5.99 45.85 -32.14
CA ARG A 767 7.08 44.93 -32.47
C ARG A 767 6.98 43.58 -31.77
N THR A 768 6.26 43.51 -30.66
CA THR A 768 5.96 42.25 -29.98
C THR A 768 4.77 41.56 -30.66
N PRO A 769 4.91 40.28 -31.06
CA PRO A 769 3.80 39.53 -31.62
C PRO A 769 2.61 39.43 -30.67
N ALA A 770 1.41 39.56 -31.23
CA ALA A 770 0.14 39.36 -30.54
C ALA A 770 -0.76 38.44 -31.37
N PHE A 771 -1.78 37.86 -30.74
CA PHE A 771 -2.59 36.81 -31.36
C PHE A 771 -4.06 37.21 -31.45
N ILE A 772 -4.70 36.79 -32.54
CA ILE A 772 -6.13 36.77 -32.75
C ILE A 772 -6.57 35.32 -32.87
N TYR A 773 -7.56 34.98 -32.07
CA TYR A 773 -8.26 33.72 -32.17
C TYR A 773 -9.58 33.96 -32.92
N SER A 774 -10.01 32.99 -33.72
CA SER A 774 -11.26 33.10 -34.49
C SER A 774 -12.52 33.25 -33.63
N HIS A 775 -12.52 32.74 -32.40
CA HIS A 775 -13.65 32.80 -31.48
C HIS A 775 -13.20 32.76 -30.00
N ALA A 776 -14.09 33.10 -29.06
CA ALA A 776 -13.71 33.33 -27.67
C ALA A 776 -13.39 32.06 -26.86
N SER A 777 -13.93 30.89 -27.24
CA SER A 777 -13.70 29.60 -26.57
C SER A 777 -12.64 28.73 -27.27
N TYR A 778 -11.75 29.37 -28.03
CA TYR A 778 -10.77 28.71 -28.90
C TYR A 778 -9.90 27.71 -28.13
N SER A 779 -10.16 26.43 -28.38
CA SER A 779 -9.46 25.26 -27.84
C SER A 779 -9.81 24.06 -28.72
N ASP A 780 -10.73 23.19 -28.27
CA ASP A 780 -11.31 22.07 -29.02
C ASP A 780 -12.78 22.32 -29.42
N VAL A 781 -13.32 23.49 -29.08
CA VAL A 781 -14.68 23.91 -29.45
C VAL A 781 -14.65 24.57 -30.84
N ARG A 782 -15.70 24.35 -31.63
CA ARG A 782 -15.86 24.96 -32.96
C ARG A 782 -16.33 26.41 -32.83
N TYR A 783 -16.05 27.26 -33.82
CA TYR A 783 -16.58 28.64 -33.80
C TYR A 783 -18.11 28.65 -33.88
N THR A 784 -18.76 29.71 -33.38
CA THR A 784 -20.22 29.80 -33.41
C THR A 784 -20.74 30.26 -34.77
N GLN A 785 -21.82 29.63 -35.24
CA GLN A 785 -22.55 29.97 -36.47
C GLN A 785 -23.07 31.42 -36.51
N GLY A 786 -23.28 31.94 -37.71
CA GLY A 786 -24.00 33.19 -38.00
C GLY A 786 -23.32 34.45 -37.47
N ARG A 787 -22.00 34.40 -37.25
CA ARG A 787 -21.20 35.52 -36.72
C ARG A 787 -20.42 36.24 -37.82
N GLU A 788 -20.34 37.57 -37.68
CA GLU A 788 -19.41 38.42 -38.41
C GLU A 788 -18.45 39.08 -37.41
N CYS A 789 -17.16 38.79 -37.54
CA CYS A 789 -16.10 39.34 -36.70
C CYS A 789 -15.16 40.22 -37.53
N LYS A 790 -15.02 41.49 -37.13
CA LYS A 790 -14.22 42.49 -37.85
C LYS A 790 -13.08 43.04 -37.00
N TRP A 791 -11.85 42.73 -37.36
CA TRP A 791 -10.65 43.26 -36.72
C TRP A 791 -9.94 44.27 -37.61
N ARG A 792 -9.59 45.44 -37.05
CA ARG A 792 -8.74 46.43 -37.69
C ARG A 792 -7.41 46.48 -36.97
N LEU A 793 -6.37 45.99 -37.62
CA LEU A 793 -5.00 46.03 -37.12
C LEU A 793 -4.34 47.33 -37.56
N ILE A 794 -3.75 48.08 -36.63
CA ILE A 794 -3.09 49.36 -36.92
C ILE A 794 -1.71 49.37 -36.27
N SER A 795 -0.68 49.65 -37.05
CA SER A 795 0.68 49.86 -36.54
C SER A 795 0.76 51.16 -35.73
N THR A 796 1.45 51.10 -34.58
CA THR A 796 1.77 52.28 -33.76
C THR A 796 2.68 53.26 -34.48
N SER A 797 3.55 52.75 -35.35
CA SER A 797 4.54 53.50 -36.10
C SER A 797 3.99 53.92 -37.48
N PRO A 798 3.88 55.23 -37.80
CA PRO A 798 3.34 55.70 -39.07
C PRO A 798 4.08 55.21 -40.33
N SER A 799 5.30 54.71 -40.18
CA SER A 799 6.19 54.26 -41.24
C SER A 799 6.32 52.73 -41.37
N LEU A 800 5.65 51.97 -40.50
CA LEU A 800 5.67 50.50 -40.52
C LEU A 800 4.30 49.96 -40.96
N GLY A 801 4.31 48.72 -41.42
CA GLY A 801 3.11 47.96 -41.74
C GLY A 801 2.84 46.87 -40.70
N VAL A 802 1.75 46.14 -40.88
CA VAL A 802 1.36 45.00 -40.07
C VAL A 802 1.69 43.72 -40.84
N ARG A 803 2.44 42.81 -40.21
CA ARG A 803 2.62 41.44 -40.67
C ARG A 803 1.61 40.54 -39.96
N ILE A 804 0.99 39.63 -40.70
CA ILE A 804 0.17 38.54 -40.18
C ILE A 804 0.76 37.19 -40.58
N HIS A 805 0.67 36.22 -39.67
CA HIS A 805 1.08 34.83 -39.85
C HIS A 805 0.01 33.91 -39.25
N PHE A 806 -0.37 32.85 -39.95
CA PHE A 806 -1.36 31.90 -39.45
C PHE A 806 -0.65 30.69 -38.83
N GLU A 807 -0.87 30.45 -37.53
CA GLU A 807 -0.37 29.24 -36.87
C GLU A 807 -1.26 28.03 -37.18
N SER A 808 -2.57 28.25 -37.30
CA SER A 808 -3.55 27.24 -37.70
C SER A 808 -4.72 27.89 -38.43
N PHE A 809 -5.36 27.15 -39.34
CA PHE A 809 -6.48 27.65 -40.12
C PHE A 809 -7.41 26.51 -40.55
N HIS A 810 -8.62 26.47 -39.97
CA HIS A 810 -9.66 25.49 -40.28
C HIS A 810 -11.02 26.19 -40.32
N LEU A 811 -11.48 26.57 -41.50
CA LEU A 811 -12.85 27.04 -41.75
C LEU A 811 -13.57 26.06 -42.68
N GLU A 812 -14.89 26.16 -42.80
CA GLU A 812 -15.64 25.36 -43.76
C GLU A 812 -15.02 25.45 -45.17
N ALA A 813 -14.83 24.30 -45.81
CA ALA A 813 -14.21 24.22 -47.12
C ALA A 813 -15.25 24.42 -48.23
N ASP A 814 -15.08 25.48 -49.02
CA ASP A 814 -15.85 25.71 -50.26
C ASP A 814 -14.92 26.08 -51.42
N ALA A 815 -15.29 25.68 -52.63
CA ALA A 815 -14.51 25.96 -53.84
C ALA A 815 -14.37 27.46 -54.14
N ASN A 816 -15.31 28.29 -53.66
CA ASN A 816 -15.33 29.74 -53.84
C ASN A 816 -15.37 30.51 -52.50
N CYS A 817 -15.18 29.83 -51.36
CA CYS A 817 -15.31 30.40 -50.01
C CYS A 817 -16.61 31.20 -49.81
N GLN A 818 -17.75 30.66 -50.26
CA GLN A 818 -19.07 31.33 -50.14
C GLN A 818 -19.77 31.12 -48.79
N TYR A 819 -19.40 30.08 -48.05
CA TYR A 819 -19.86 29.83 -46.70
C TYR A 819 -18.92 30.55 -45.71
N ASP A 820 -18.26 29.81 -44.83
CA ASP A 820 -17.35 30.41 -43.86
C ASP A 820 -16.06 30.91 -44.52
N SER A 821 -15.77 32.20 -44.35
CA SER A 821 -14.63 32.82 -45.00
C SER A 821 -13.99 33.92 -44.17
N LEU A 822 -12.65 33.98 -44.24
CA LEU A 822 -11.84 35.08 -43.75
C LEU A 822 -11.40 35.94 -44.92
N ARG A 823 -11.86 37.20 -44.97
CA ARG A 823 -11.45 38.22 -45.95
C ARG A 823 -10.41 39.14 -45.34
N VAL A 824 -9.32 39.37 -46.07
CA VAL A 824 -8.20 40.22 -45.64
C VAL A 824 -8.04 41.39 -46.61
N TYR A 825 -8.07 42.62 -46.09
CA TYR A 825 -7.93 43.86 -46.85
C TYR A 825 -6.67 44.62 -46.41
N ASP A 826 -5.91 45.15 -47.37
CA ASP A 826 -4.72 45.98 -47.15
C ASP A 826 -5.11 47.46 -47.03
N GLY A 827 -5.65 47.83 -45.87
CA GLY A 827 -6.16 49.15 -45.57
C GLY A 827 -7.20 49.15 -44.45
N GLU A 828 -7.73 50.33 -44.11
CA GLU A 828 -8.81 50.48 -43.11
C GLU A 828 -10.22 50.29 -43.70
N GLU A 829 -10.36 50.51 -45.01
CA GLU A 829 -11.64 50.46 -45.74
C GLU A 829 -11.83 49.12 -46.46
N GLU A 830 -13.09 48.70 -46.59
CA GLU A 830 -13.49 47.48 -47.32
C GLU A 830 -13.55 47.74 -48.84
N ASP A 831 -12.45 48.22 -49.40
CA ASP A 831 -12.31 48.45 -50.84
C ASP A 831 -11.91 47.14 -51.54
N GLU A 832 -12.65 46.74 -52.57
CA GLU A 832 -12.35 45.54 -53.37
C GLU A 832 -10.98 45.67 -54.08
N ASP A 833 -10.52 46.89 -54.40
CA ASP A 833 -9.19 47.14 -54.95
C ASP A 833 -8.05 46.95 -53.91
N ALA A 834 -8.42 46.82 -52.63
CA ALA A 834 -7.55 46.54 -51.49
C ALA A 834 -7.73 45.12 -50.92
N LEU A 835 -8.64 44.30 -51.47
CA LEU A 835 -8.81 42.91 -51.07
C LEU A 835 -7.55 42.11 -51.43
N VAL A 836 -6.91 41.55 -50.42
CA VAL A 836 -5.72 40.74 -50.57
C VAL A 836 -6.08 39.29 -50.88
N GLY A 837 -7.09 38.76 -50.18
CA GLY A 837 -7.53 37.38 -50.35
C GLY A 837 -8.76 37.05 -49.53
N THR A 838 -9.48 36.03 -49.98
CA THR A 838 -10.56 35.36 -49.26
C THR A 838 -10.11 33.93 -49.00
N TYR A 839 -10.13 33.51 -47.74
CA TYR A 839 -9.57 32.23 -47.29
C TYR A 839 -10.65 31.39 -46.60
N CYS A 840 -10.66 30.09 -46.87
CA CYS A 840 -11.55 29.09 -46.27
C CYS A 840 -10.89 27.68 -46.35
N GLY A 841 -11.49 26.66 -45.73
CA GLY A 841 -10.91 25.31 -45.67
C GLY A 841 -9.76 25.17 -44.67
N GLU A 842 -8.92 24.14 -44.86
CA GLU A 842 -7.84 23.74 -43.94
C GLU A 842 -6.43 24.20 -44.40
N ALA A 843 -6.33 24.81 -45.59
CA ALA A 843 -5.05 25.23 -46.13
C ALA A 843 -4.57 26.51 -45.42
N ILE A 844 -3.46 26.41 -44.68
CA ILE A 844 -2.87 27.55 -43.96
C ILE A 844 -2.46 28.66 -44.96
N PRO A 845 -3.02 29.88 -44.86
CA PRO A 845 -2.66 30.99 -45.73
C PRO A 845 -1.21 31.43 -45.55
N SER A 846 -0.61 31.94 -46.62
CA SER A 846 0.76 32.48 -46.58
C SER A 846 0.85 33.78 -45.80
N ASP A 847 1.99 34.00 -45.14
CA ASP A 847 2.32 35.25 -44.45
C ASP A 847 2.09 36.49 -45.30
N LEU A 848 1.54 37.52 -44.66
CA LEU A 848 1.12 38.73 -45.34
C LEU A 848 1.65 39.95 -44.60
N THR A 849 2.23 40.89 -45.34
CA THR A 849 2.69 42.18 -44.80
C THR A 849 1.99 43.31 -45.55
N SER A 850 1.33 44.19 -44.81
CA SER A 850 0.62 45.33 -45.37
C SER A 850 1.54 46.29 -46.13
N THR A 851 0.99 46.95 -47.14
CA THR A 851 1.67 48.06 -47.84
C THR A 851 1.50 49.37 -47.08
N GLY A 852 0.40 49.53 -46.34
CA GLY A 852 0.10 50.69 -45.49
C GLY A 852 0.27 50.41 -44.00
N ARG A 853 -0.23 51.32 -43.15
CA ARG A 853 -0.18 51.21 -41.68
C ARG A 853 -1.23 50.27 -41.06
N SER A 854 -2.09 49.66 -41.87
CA SER A 854 -3.26 48.93 -41.38
C SER A 854 -3.63 47.73 -42.23
N LEU A 855 -4.27 46.75 -41.60
CA LEU A 855 -4.95 45.62 -42.21
C LEU A 855 -6.35 45.47 -41.61
N THR A 856 -7.31 45.08 -42.43
CA THR A 856 -8.67 44.74 -41.96
C THR A 856 -8.96 43.28 -42.23
N LEU A 857 -9.37 42.56 -41.19
CA LEU A 857 -9.75 41.14 -41.23
C LEU A 857 -11.25 41.02 -40.96
N ILE A 858 -11.96 40.28 -41.80
CA ILE A 858 -13.39 40.02 -41.64
C ILE A 858 -13.65 38.52 -41.73
N LEU A 859 -13.99 37.89 -40.62
CA LEU A 859 -14.50 36.53 -40.57
C LEU A 859 -16.02 36.57 -40.69
N ARG A 860 -16.58 35.88 -41.67
CA ARG A 860 -18.01 35.62 -41.78
C ARG A 860 -18.24 34.13 -41.66
N THR A 861 -19.19 33.77 -40.79
CA THR A 861 -19.65 32.41 -40.62
C THR A 861 -21.12 32.34 -40.94
N ASP A 862 -21.55 31.28 -41.60
CA ASP A 862 -22.95 31.03 -41.95
C ASP A 862 -23.68 30.22 -40.87
N ASP A 863 -24.92 29.82 -41.14
CA ASP A 863 -25.77 29.10 -40.18
C ASP A 863 -25.54 27.57 -40.20
N THR A 864 -24.45 27.12 -40.81
CA THR A 864 -24.11 25.71 -41.01
C THR A 864 -22.61 25.42 -40.75
N VAL A 865 -22.26 24.14 -40.69
CA VAL A 865 -20.90 23.56 -40.60
C VAL A 865 -19.83 24.41 -39.88
N GLU A 866 -19.63 24.14 -38.60
CA GLU A 866 -18.56 24.80 -37.86
C GLU A 866 -17.29 23.95 -37.82
N GLU A 867 -16.14 24.59 -37.97
CA GLU A 867 -14.82 23.99 -37.83
C GLU A 867 -14.04 24.58 -36.63
N ARG A 868 -12.80 24.12 -36.42
CA ARG A 868 -11.97 24.56 -35.29
C ARG A 868 -11.59 26.04 -35.34
N GLY A 869 -11.66 26.69 -36.50
CA GLY A 869 -11.28 28.09 -36.69
C GLY A 869 -9.77 28.27 -36.89
N PHE A 870 -9.28 29.49 -36.65
CA PHE A 870 -7.89 29.87 -36.86
C PHE A 870 -7.25 30.58 -35.66
N VAL A 871 -5.91 30.48 -35.60
CA VAL A 871 -5.03 31.34 -34.78
C VAL A 871 -4.15 32.15 -35.73
N LEU A 872 -4.18 33.47 -35.55
CA LEU A 872 -3.41 34.43 -36.33
C LEU A 872 -2.50 35.23 -35.40
N GLU A 873 -1.21 35.22 -35.69
CA GLU A 873 -0.20 36.11 -35.10
C GLU A 873 -0.13 37.40 -35.93
N TYR A 874 0.00 38.54 -35.27
CA TYR A 874 0.26 39.83 -35.91
C TYR A 874 1.31 40.66 -35.18
N SER A 875 2.12 41.41 -35.93
CA SER A 875 3.16 42.30 -35.40
C SER A 875 3.48 43.44 -36.37
N GLU A 876 4.23 44.46 -35.91
CA GLU A 876 4.81 45.46 -36.81
C GLU A 876 5.93 44.86 -37.68
N SER A 877 5.99 45.29 -38.94
CA SER A 877 7.02 44.91 -39.91
C SER A 877 7.28 46.03 -40.91
N SER A 878 8.43 46.00 -41.60
CA SER A 878 8.70 46.92 -42.72
C SER A 878 7.69 46.70 -43.85
N GLN A 879 7.12 47.78 -44.39
CA GLN A 879 6.09 47.75 -45.44
C GLN A 879 6.54 46.98 -46.70
N SER A 880 5.61 46.27 -47.34
CA SER A 880 5.90 45.56 -48.60
C SER A 880 5.85 46.52 -49.80
N ASN A 881 6.78 46.38 -50.75
CA ASN A 881 6.77 47.15 -52.00
C ASN A 881 5.81 46.50 -53.01
N ARG A 882 4.74 47.20 -53.41
CA ARG A 882 3.74 46.71 -54.37
C ARG A 882 4.32 46.63 -55.79
N GLU A 883 4.94 45.51 -56.17
CA GLU A 883 5.17 45.18 -57.58
C GLU A 883 3.85 44.73 -58.22
N LYS A 884 3.31 45.56 -59.13
CA LYS A 884 2.18 45.19 -59.99
C LYS A 884 2.61 44.07 -60.94
N GLY A 885 2.26 42.82 -60.64
CA GLY A 885 2.55 41.65 -61.47
C GLY A 885 1.29 41.07 -62.11
N GLY A 886 1.02 41.42 -63.37
CA GLY A 886 0.18 40.59 -64.23
C GLY A 886 0.97 39.40 -64.77
N GLY A 887 0.30 38.25 -64.89
CA GLY A 887 0.60 37.26 -65.94
C GLY A 887 1.55 36.10 -65.61
N THR A 888 0.93 34.94 -65.35
CA THR A 888 1.21 33.62 -65.95
C THR A 888 2.57 32.90 -65.74
N THR A 889 2.48 31.84 -64.92
CA THR A 889 3.00 30.46 -65.12
C THR A 889 4.47 30.24 -65.55
N LYS A 890 5.26 29.57 -64.70
CA LYS A 890 5.62 28.13 -64.82
C LYS A 890 6.58 27.67 -63.70
N LYS A 891 6.33 26.43 -63.24
CA LYS A 891 7.09 25.61 -62.27
C LYS A 891 8.60 25.55 -62.55
N PRO A 892 9.44 25.17 -61.55
CA PRO A 892 9.82 23.76 -61.45
C PRO A 892 9.93 23.19 -60.02
N ASN A 893 9.89 21.86 -59.97
CA ASN A 893 10.02 20.98 -58.82
C ASN A 893 11.48 20.76 -58.38
N HIS A 894 11.60 20.42 -57.08
CA HIS A 894 12.58 19.58 -56.39
C HIS A 894 14.04 20.03 -56.29
N VAL A 895 14.55 20.15 -55.04
CA VAL A 895 15.39 19.14 -54.35
C VAL A 895 15.36 19.38 -52.82
N LYS A 896 15.38 18.28 -52.05
CA LYS A 896 15.29 18.15 -50.59
C LYS A 896 16.50 18.71 -49.82
N PHE A 897 16.19 19.18 -48.60
CA PHE A 897 17.07 19.51 -47.48
C PHE A 897 17.53 18.27 -46.69
N HIS A 898 18.80 18.25 -46.28
CA HIS A 898 19.39 17.77 -45.01
C HIS A 898 20.90 18.05 -45.16
N GLU A 899 21.69 18.52 -44.19
CA GLU A 899 21.62 18.64 -42.74
C GLU A 899 22.86 19.48 -42.32
N ILE A 900 23.07 19.64 -41.01
CA ILE A 900 24.35 19.59 -40.25
C ILE A 900 24.54 20.79 -39.31
N PHE A 901 24.93 20.42 -38.07
CA PHE A 901 25.75 21.07 -37.04
C PHE A 901 24.96 21.43 -35.77
N ILE A 902 25.33 20.99 -34.55
CA ILE A 902 26.68 20.94 -33.96
C ILE A 902 26.83 19.82 -32.90
N HIS A 903 28.01 19.20 -32.85
CA HIS A 903 28.56 18.49 -31.70
C HIS A 903 29.77 19.26 -31.13
N SER A 904 29.94 19.20 -29.80
CA SER A 904 31.18 19.30 -29.01
C SER A 904 31.68 20.67 -28.53
N LEU A 905 31.75 20.81 -27.20
CA LEU A 905 32.86 21.45 -26.49
C LEU A 905 33.20 20.67 -25.20
N ARG A 906 34.39 20.07 -25.19
CA ARG A 906 35.18 19.75 -23.97
C ARG A 906 36.18 20.90 -23.77
N ARG A 907 36.03 21.65 -22.69
CA ARG A 907 37.12 22.03 -21.78
C ARG A 907 36.55 22.50 -20.45
#